data_AF-A0A1E5G647-F1
#
_entry.id   AF-A0A1E5G647-F1
#
_cell.length_a   1.000
_cell.length_b   1.000
_cell.length_c   1.000
_cell.angle_alpha   90.00
_cell.angle_beta   90.00
_cell.angle_gamma   90.00
#
_symmetry.space_group_name_H-M   'P 1'
#
loop_
_entity.id
_entity.type
_entity.pdbx_description
1 polymer ?
#
loop_
_entity_poly.entity_id
_entity_poly.type
_entity_poly.pdbx_seq_one_letter_code
_entity_poly.pdbx_strand_id
1 'polypeptide(L)'
;MKKVLAVLVIFALAFTVIGCNDATEVVSNPGEVKLGMAYYNAHDGAMASAVAVVDENGKILNAYMDDFFYRNLSQGYLGLPGSDSSRITQHLVNPNDTLVSKKLEVNSDLYGAAMVRGGSTVLPADNLTKIEEFAIGKTIDELNAVLAKDTAMEDIQAASGATFVDNHRYLKTIVMAAEDAMNNESFSVNNVDNLVLAQSYYDAHGAPTIATAVVDGNVIAAALIDELYYFTGENDVVFDVSDAGTKFEVKSLPGHVLSSKKTNGEIYGASLANRGGIYVDQIAAIENFITGKTVAQLQTAYDQLDADGAVVADVVTGATMTDTKRYIKAVMIAANPSLAVGDKLAQPVALQEVKLGVAFYSAHDGGMAHAAAVVDADEKIVAVYMDELFPRNIEQGYVGLPAVDNERRWTNYLVDPKFVLASKKYPTNSDLYGAAMERAGSTVLPADNLAKIEQFALGKTITELNEALASESIQADIQAATGATFVDNGGYLKTIVLAAENALNNEAFEVINPSVVKVQLAYYDAHGAPTLGWAVMNGQVIAKSYVDELYFFENDGTNVVFEVDEPKLLPTFVEGYVMSSKKLNGANYGLSLADRGGIYVDQIAAIEAFIDGKTVAQLQASYDQLGAEGAVIADVVTGATMTDTPGYIKTIMIAADPSLAEGDPRAQMVTEITVAE
;
A
#
# COMPACT_ATOMS: atom_id res chain seq x y z
N MET A 1 9.07 -42.86 70.79
CA MET A 1 10.02 -43.99 70.70
C MET A 1 9.70 -44.82 69.47
N LYS A 2 10.65 -44.91 68.51
CA LYS A 2 10.81 -45.96 67.46
C LYS A 2 9.65 -46.13 66.45
N LYS A 3 9.83 -46.20 65.13
CA LYS A 3 10.99 -46.36 64.24
C LYS A 3 10.55 -46.03 62.79
N VAL A 4 11.53 -45.57 62.03
CA VAL A 4 11.66 -45.38 60.57
C VAL A 4 11.17 -46.59 59.75
N LEU A 5 10.49 -46.36 58.62
CA LEU A 5 10.91 -46.88 57.30
C LEU A 5 10.22 -46.16 56.14
N ALA A 6 11.05 -45.64 55.23
CA ALA A 6 10.68 -45.05 53.95
C ALA A 6 10.15 -46.12 52.98
N VAL A 7 9.11 -45.78 52.23
CA VAL A 7 8.83 -46.37 50.92
C VAL A 7 8.63 -45.21 49.95
N LEU A 8 9.65 -44.98 49.14
CA LEU A 8 9.66 -44.09 48.00
C LEU A 8 8.96 -44.86 46.86
N VAL A 9 7.70 -44.53 46.57
CA VAL A 9 7.04 -44.95 45.32
C VAL A 9 7.07 -43.76 44.38
N ILE A 10 7.95 -43.85 43.39
CA ILE A 10 7.99 -42.99 42.22
C ILE A 10 6.74 -43.30 41.40
N PHE A 11 5.74 -42.42 41.43
CA PHE A 11 4.71 -42.37 40.40
C PHE A 11 5.13 -41.28 39.43
N ALA A 12 5.62 -41.70 38.26
CA ALA A 12 5.80 -40.83 37.12
C ALA A 12 4.41 -40.37 36.64
N LEU A 13 4.05 -39.12 36.96
CA LEU A 13 3.01 -38.41 36.23
C LEU A 13 3.73 -37.67 35.11
N ALA A 14 3.59 -38.18 33.89
CA ALA A 14 3.96 -37.44 32.68
C ALA A 14 2.97 -36.27 32.55
N PHE A 15 3.36 -35.11 33.08
CA PHE A 15 2.83 -33.83 32.61
C PHE A 15 3.54 -33.52 31.30
N THR A 16 2.90 -33.85 30.19
CA THR A 16 3.13 -33.11 28.95
C THR A 16 2.56 -31.72 29.19
N VAL A 17 3.43 -30.77 29.53
CA VAL A 17 3.14 -29.35 29.33
C VAL A 17 3.12 -29.17 27.81
N ILE A 18 1.95 -29.37 27.23
CA ILE A 18 1.65 -28.81 25.91
C ILE A 18 1.62 -27.31 26.17
N GLY A 19 2.67 -26.64 25.70
CA GLY A 19 2.74 -25.19 25.72
C GLY A 19 1.47 -24.63 25.11
N CYS A 20 0.90 -23.67 25.84
CA CYS A 20 -0.07 -22.74 25.31
C CYS A 20 0.51 -22.18 24.00
N ASN A 21 -0.06 -22.54 22.85
CA ASN A 21 0.21 -21.80 21.63
C ASN A 21 -0.57 -20.50 21.79
N ASP A 22 0.18 -19.45 22.09
CA ASP A 22 -0.28 -18.08 22.05
C ASP A 22 -0.94 -17.81 20.69
N ALA A 23 -2.00 -17.01 20.72
CA ALA A 23 -2.52 -16.36 19.54
C ALA A 23 -1.33 -15.78 18.77
N THR A 24 -1.19 -16.11 17.49
CA THR A 24 -0.23 -15.44 16.62
C THR A 24 -0.72 -14.00 16.44
N GLU A 25 -0.44 -13.15 17.41
CA GLU A 25 -0.02 -11.78 17.15
C GLU A 25 0.95 -11.86 15.97
N VAL A 26 0.80 -11.04 14.92
CA VAL A 26 2.04 -10.76 14.18
C VAL A 26 2.88 -10.06 15.22
N VAL A 27 3.97 -10.71 15.54
CA VAL A 27 4.89 -10.21 16.51
C VAL A 27 5.43 -8.92 15.89
N SER A 28 4.99 -7.76 16.39
CA SER A 28 5.73 -6.53 16.19
C SER A 28 7.19 -6.88 16.52
N ASN A 29 8.05 -6.77 15.52
CA ASN A 29 9.46 -7.09 15.65
C ASN A 29 10.23 -5.77 15.61
N PRO A 30 10.10 -4.94 16.66
CA PRO A 30 10.72 -3.64 16.68
C PRO A 30 12.23 -3.81 16.67
N GLY A 31 12.90 -2.95 15.92
CA GLY A 31 14.34 -3.03 15.77
C GLY A 31 14.94 -1.68 15.43
N GLU A 32 16.26 -1.63 15.58
CA GLU A 32 17.07 -0.57 15.00
C GLU A 32 17.66 -1.05 13.70
N VAL A 33 17.52 -0.22 12.67
CA VAL A 33 18.04 -0.47 11.34
C VAL A 33 18.85 0.72 10.86
N LYS A 34 19.70 0.49 9.87
CA LYS A 34 20.57 1.49 9.26
C LYS A 34 20.40 1.45 7.76
N LEU A 35 20.51 2.61 7.11
CA LEU A 35 20.36 2.76 5.66
C LEU A 35 21.66 3.35 5.11
N GLY A 36 22.15 2.78 4.02
CA GLY A 36 23.36 3.27 3.34
C GLY A 36 23.22 3.19 1.83
N MET A 37 24.17 3.85 1.14
CA MET A 37 24.19 3.91 -0.31
C MET A 37 25.60 3.75 -0.87
N ALA A 38 25.70 3.25 -2.09
CA ALA A 38 26.96 3.16 -2.82
C ALA A 38 26.76 3.34 -4.32
N TYR A 39 27.83 3.79 -4.98
CA TYR A 39 27.96 3.76 -6.43
C TYR A 39 29.22 2.96 -6.79
N TYR A 40 29.15 2.22 -7.89
CA TYR A 40 30.25 1.40 -8.35
C TYR A 40 30.26 1.27 -9.87
N ASN A 41 31.46 1.22 -10.46
CA ASN A 41 31.60 0.96 -11.90
C ASN A 41 31.55 -0.55 -12.15
N ALA A 42 30.35 -1.12 -12.18
CA ALA A 42 30.18 -2.57 -12.35
C ALA A 42 30.71 -3.07 -13.70
N HIS A 43 30.62 -2.26 -14.77
CA HIS A 43 31.24 -2.59 -16.04
C HIS A 43 31.43 -1.35 -16.91
N ASP A 44 32.23 -1.48 -17.98
CA ASP A 44 32.54 -0.39 -18.89
C ASP A 44 31.27 0.35 -19.36
N GLY A 45 31.21 1.64 -19.01
CA GLY A 45 30.17 2.55 -19.48
C GLY A 45 28.83 2.48 -18.76
N ALA A 46 28.79 1.90 -17.55
CA ALA A 46 27.65 2.01 -16.66
C ALA A 46 28.05 2.38 -15.22
N MET A 47 27.07 2.86 -14.46
CA MET A 47 27.17 3.25 -13.05
C MET A 47 26.16 2.43 -12.27
N ALA A 48 26.62 1.40 -11.58
CA ALA A 48 25.78 0.70 -10.62
C ALA A 48 25.58 1.62 -9.40
N SER A 49 24.36 1.62 -8.88
CA SER A 49 24.00 2.24 -7.61
C SER A 49 23.32 1.18 -6.76
N ALA A 50 23.57 1.19 -5.45
CA ALA A 50 22.82 0.39 -4.51
C ALA A 50 22.48 1.19 -3.26
N VAL A 51 21.37 0.83 -2.63
CA VAL A 51 21.00 1.19 -1.27
C VAL A 51 20.71 -0.09 -0.50
N ALA A 52 21.07 -0.12 0.78
CA ALA A 52 20.87 -1.28 1.63
C ALA A 52 20.36 -0.85 3.01
N VAL A 53 19.35 -1.58 3.50
CA VAL A 53 18.89 -1.53 4.88
C VAL A 53 19.49 -2.71 5.62
N VAL A 54 20.18 -2.44 6.72
CA VAL A 54 20.84 -3.46 7.55
C VAL A 54 20.40 -3.39 9.00
N ASP A 55 20.44 -4.52 9.69
CA ASP A 55 20.34 -4.55 11.15
C ASP A 55 21.66 -4.11 11.82
N GLU A 56 21.67 -4.05 13.15
CA GLU A 56 22.86 -3.71 13.95
C GLU A 56 24.07 -4.65 13.74
N ASN A 57 23.85 -5.85 13.20
CA ASN A 57 24.88 -6.87 12.95
C ASN A 57 25.34 -6.89 11.48
N GLY A 58 24.84 -5.98 10.64
CA GLY A 58 25.17 -5.94 9.22
C GLY A 58 24.50 -7.03 8.40
N LYS A 59 23.36 -7.57 8.85
CA LYS A 59 22.50 -8.43 8.02
C LYS A 59 21.69 -7.56 7.08
N ILE A 60 21.67 -7.88 5.79
CA ILE A 60 20.87 -7.18 4.79
C ILE A 60 19.40 -7.53 5.00
N LEU A 61 18.60 -6.55 5.40
CA LEU A 61 17.14 -6.67 5.56
C LEU A 61 16.42 -6.35 4.25
N ASN A 62 16.90 -5.34 3.53
CA ASN A 62 16.39 -4.97 2.22
C ASN A 62 17.50 -4.34 1.37
N ALA A 63 17.45 -4.47 0.06
CA ALA A 63 18.41 -3.88 -0.87
C ALA A 63 17.71 -3.48 -2.16
N TYR A 64 18.14 -2.35 -2.73
CA TYR A 64 17.72 -1.92 -4.05
C TYR A 64 18.95 -1.46 -4.83
N MET A 65 19.03 -1.84 -6.09
CA MET A 65 20.09 -1.48 -6.99
C MET A 65 19.55 -1.04 -8.34
N ASP A 66 20.30 -0.15 -9.00
CA ASP A 66 20.09 0.19 -10.41
C ASP A 66 21.45 0.28 -11.10
N ASP A 67 21.42 0.38 -12.42
CA ASP A 67 22.59 0.56 -13.24
C ASP A 67 22.32 1.57 -14.34
N PHE A 68 23.01 2.71 -14.26
CA PHE A 68 22.78 3.87 -15.11
C PHE A 68 23.78 3.93 -16.25
N PHE A 69 23.34 4.33 -17.44
CA PHE A 69 24.18 4.42 -18.62
C PHE A 69 23.69 5.49 -19.59
N TYR A 70 24.53 5.94 -20.53
CA TYR A 70 24.13 6.96 -21.50
C TYR A 70 23.52 6.39 -22.78
N ARG A 71 22.33 6.86 -23.15
CA ARG A 71 21.65 6.56 -24.41
C ARG A 71 20.99 7.78 -25.04
N ASN A 72 20.78 7.70 -26.34
CA ASN A 72 20.07 8.71 -27.09
C ASN A 72 18.56 8.40 -27.08
N LEU A 73 17.73 9.37 -26.69
CA LEU A 73 16.27 9.18 -26.58
C LEU A 73 15.59 8.85 -27.91
N SER A 74 16.20 9.18 -29.06
CA SER A 74 15.65 8.80 -30.37
C SER A 74 15.57 7.29 -30.60
N GLN A 75 16.22 6.49 -29.74
CA GLN A 75 16.17 5.03 -29.75
C GLN A 75 15.01 4.46 -28.92
N GLY A 76 14.14 5.30 -28.35
CA GLY A 76 12.97 4.88 -27.57
C GLY A 76 13.22 4.73 -26.06
N TYR A 77 14.44 4.95 -25.59
CA TYR A 77 14.74 4.97 -24.15
C TYR A 77 14.08 6.14 -23.44
N LEU A 78 13.84 5.97 -22.14
CA LEU A 78 13.39 7.01 -21.22
C LEU A 78 14.57 7.47 -20.34
N GLY A 79 14.95 8.73 -20.50
CA GLY A 79 16.03 9.36 -19.75
C GLY A 79 15.58 9.80 -18.37
N LEU A 80 16.47 9.66 -17.38
CA LEU A 80 16.26 10.14 -16.03
C LEU A 80 15.88 11.63 -16.04
N PRO A 81 14.98 12.06 -15.14
CA PRO A 81 14.61 13.46 -15.03
C PRO A 81 15.84 14.32 -14.76
N GLY A 82 15.89 15.51 -15.36
CA GLY A 82 17.04 16.42 -15.24
C GLY A 82 18.30 15.99 -16.01
N SER A 83 18.35 14.78 -16.60
CA SER A 83 19.53 14.30 -17.34
C SER A 83 19.70 14.94 -18.73
N ASP A 84 18.63 15.49 -19.29
CA ASP A 84 18.61 16.24 -20.55
C ASP A 84 18.87 17.75 -20.36
N SER A 85 19.08 18.19 -19.12
CA SER A 85 19.34 19.59 -18.82
C SER A 85 20.69 20.05 -19.37
N SER A 86 20.83 21.36 -19.61
CA SER A 86 22.12 21.95 -19.98
C SER A 86 23.19 21.79 -18.90
N ARG A 87 22.81 21.55 -17.63
CA ARG A 87 23.74 21.29 -16.53
C ARG A 87 24.45 19.94 -16.67
N ILE A 88 23.83 18.99 -17.36
CA ILE A 88 24.39 17.66 -17.62
C ILE A 88 24.94 17.59 -19.04
N THR A 89 24.12 17.91 -20.04
CA THR A 89 24.43 17.70 -21.46
C THR A 89 25.62 18.49 -21.98
N GLN A 90 25.96 19.64 -21.38
CA GLN A 90 27.13 20.44 -21.78
C GLN A 90 28.48 19.74 -21.48
N HIS A 91 28.47 18.73 -20.62
CA HIS A 91 29.66 17.96 -20.23
C HIS A 91 29.78 16.63 -20.99
N LEU A 92 28.87 16.36 -21.92
CA LEU A 92 28.86 15.14 -22.72
C LEU A 92 29.56 15.34 -24.07
N VAL A 93 30.16 14.26 -24.58
CA VAL A 93 30.67 14.21 -25.97
C VAL A 93 29.52 14.34 -26.97
N ASN A 94 28.37 13.73 -26.67
CA ASN A 94 27.14 13.90 -27.43
C ASN A 94 26.08 14.57 -26.55
N PRO A 95 25.69 15.83 -26.82
CA PRO A 95 24.72 16.54 -25.99
C PRO A 95 23.29 15.98 -26.08
N ASN A 96 23.02 15.07 -27.03
CA ASN A 96 21.73 14.38 -27.15
C ASN A 96 21.67 13.07 -26.36
N ASP A 97 22.76 12.67 -25.70
CA ASP A 97 22.73 11.52 -24.82
C ASP A 97 22.17 11.93 -23.45
N THR A 98 21.42 11.02 -22.85
CA THR A 98 20.78 11.18 -21.54
C THR A 98 21.11 9.99 -20.67
N LEU A 99 21.16 10.21 -19.37
CA LEU A 99 21.37 9.14 -18.41
C LEU A 99 20.08 8.35 -18.32
N VAL A 100 20.14 7.03 -18.52
CA VAL A 100 19.00 6.13 -18.47
C VAL A 100 19.26 5.04 -17.41
N SER A 101 18.22 4.57 -16.73
CA SER A 101 18.31 3.43 -15.82
C SER A 101 18.06 2.13 -16.57
N LYS A 102 18.79 1.06 -16.22
CA LYS A 102 18.54 -0.30 -16.72
C LYS A 102 17.40 -0.99 -15.99
N LYS A 103 17.11 -0.61 -14.75
CA LYS A 103 16.02 -1.23 -14.00
C LYS A 103 14.63 -0.80 -14.50
N LEU A 104 14.54 0.31 -15.24
CA LEU A 104 13.26 0.81 -15.73
C LEU A 104 12.74 -0.12 -16.82
N GLU A 105 11.54 -0.66 -16.67
CA GLU A 105 10.97 -1.69 -17.54
C GLU A 105 11.15 -1.40 -19.03
N VAL A 106 10.73 -0.21 -19.50
CA VAL A 106 10.88 0.21 -20.90
C VAL A 106 12.34 0.18 -21.37
N ASN A 107 13.27 0.64 -20.51
CA ASN A 107 14.70 0.64 -20.83
C ASN A 107 15.31 -0.77 -20.74
N SER A 108 14.86 -1.56 -19.77
CA SER A 108 15.25 -2.95 -19.54
C SER A 108 14.90 -3.80 -20.76
N ASP A 109 13.70 -3.64 -21.31
CA ASP A 109 13.26 -4.33 -22.53
C ASP A 109 14.11 -3.95 -23.75
N LEU A 110 14.29 -2.65 -23.97
CA LEU A 110 15.09 -2.15 -25.10
C LEU A 110 16.55 -2.61 -25.03
N TYR A 111 17.14 -2.59 -23.83
CA TYR A 111 18.50 -3.05 -23.61
C TYR A 111 18.60 -4.58 -23.66
N GLY A 112 17.64 -5.29 -23.06
CA GLY A 112 17.54 -6.74 -23.02
C GLY A 112 17.44 -7.36 -24.41
N ALA A 113 16.67 -6.75 -25.32
CA ALA A 113 16.62 -7.15 -26.72
C ALA A 113 18.00 -7.09 -27.42
N ALA A 114 18.89 -6.20 -26.97
CA ALA A 114 20.28 -6.17 -27.43
C ALA A 114 21.14 -7.25 -26.76
N MET A 115 20.89 -7.58 -25.49
CA MET A 115 21.59 -8.62 -24.72
C MET A 115 21.25 -10.05 -25.15
N VAL A 116 20.04 -10.32 -25.65
CA VAL A 116 19.66 -11.65 -26.17
C VAL A 116 20.60 -12.08 -27.30
N ARG A 117 21.05 -11.13 -28.13
CA ARG A 117 22.06 -11.40 -29.17
C ARG A 117 23.43 -11.81 -28.59
N GLY A 118 23.70 -11.43 -27.35
CA GLY A 118 24.87 -11.84 -26.57
C GLY A 118 24.65 -13.09 -25.71
N GLY A 119 23.47 -13.72 -25.77
CA GLY A 119 23.16 -14.96 -25.03
C GLY A 119 22.53 -14.78 -23.65
N SER A 120 22.16 -13.56 -23.23
CA SER A 120 21.39 -13.37 -21.98
C SER A 120 19.98 -13.94 -22.14
N THR A 121 19.48 -14.60 -21.10
CA THR A 121 18.12 -15.16 -21.04
C THR A 121 17.21 -14.46 -20.04
N VAL A 122 17.77 -13.52 -19.28
CA VAL A 122 17.08 -12.73 -18.25
C VAL A 122 17.24 -11.24 -18.57
N LEU A 123 16.19 -10.44 -18.35
CA LEU A 123 16.20 -9.00 -18.60
C LEU A 123 17.10 -8.26 -17.59
N PRO A 124 17.62 -7.07 -17.91
CA PRO A 124 18.43 -6.29 -16.98
C PRO A 124 17.80 -6.03 -15.61
N ALA A 125 16.54 -5.59 -15.58
CA ALA A 125 15.81 -5.34 -14.33
C ALA A 125 15.70 -6.61 -13.46
N ASP A 126 15.36 -7.74 -14.07
CA ASP A 126 15.27 -9.03 -13.38
C ASP A 126 16.63 -9.50 -12.86
N ASN A 127 17.72 -9.25 -13.60
CA ASN A 127 19.06 -9.58 -13.14
C ASN A 127 19.44 -8.81 -11.87
N LEU A 128 19.16 -7.50 -11.86
CA LEU A 128 19.41 -6.65 -10.70
C LEU A 128 18.59 -7.12 -9.49
N THR A 129 17.31 -7.40 -9.70
CA THR A 129 16.39 -7.91 -8.66
C THR A 129 16.87 -9.24 -8.07
N LYS A 130 17.30 -10.18 -8.91
CA LYS A 130 17.86 -11.47 -8.44
C LYS A 130 19.13 -11.31 -7.60
N ILE A 131 19.94 -10.30 -7.87
CA ILE A 131 21.15 -10.02 -7.08
C ILE A 131 20.78 -9.39 -5.73
N GLU A 132 19.75 -8.55 -5.70
CA GLU A 132 19.15 -8.04 -4.44
C GLU A 132 18.63 -9.18 -3.58
N GLU A 133 17.78 -10.05 -4.15
CA GLU A 133 17.24 -11.24 -3.47
C GLU A 133 18.35 -12.18 -2.96
N PHE A 134 19.45 -12.31 -3.73
CA PHE A 134 20.60 -13.07 -3.29
C PHE A 134 21.29 -12.43 -2.07
N ALA A 135 21.33 -11.10 -1.97
CA ALA A 135 21.96 -10.40 -0.86
C ALA A 135 21.07 -10.40 0.40
N ILE A 136 19.75 -10.26 0.24
CA ILE A 136 18.79 -10.19 1.33
C ILE A 136 18.88 -11.44 2.23
N GLY A 137 18.86 -11.20 3.54
CA GLY A 137 18.95 -12.23 4.58
C GLY A 137 20.37 -12.66 4.95
N LYS A 138 21.40 -12.26 4.19
CA LYS A 138 22.82 -12.57 4.47
C LYS A 138 23.52 -11.43 5.19
N THR A 139 24.61 -11.72 5.89
CA THR A 139 25.48 -10.71 6.49
C THR A 139 26.51 -10.17 5.51
N ILE A 140 27.02 -8.97 5.77
CA ILE A 140 28.17 -8.39 5.05
C ILE A 140 29.33 -9.39 4.95
N ASP A 141 29.66 -10.08 6.05
CA ASP A 141 30.74 -11.07 6.09
C ASP A 141 30.46 -12.29 5.20
N GLU A 142 29.24 -12.80 5.18
CA GLU A 142 28.84 -13.90 4.29
C GLU A 142 28.96 -13.51 2.82
N LEU A 143 28.54 -12.30 2.47
CA LEU A 143 28.64 -11.78 1.10
C LEU A 143 30.09 -11.53 0.69
N ASN A 144 30.91 -10.93 1.57
CA ASN A 144 32.34 -10.77 1.34
C ASN A 144 33.06 -12.13 1.17
N ALA A 145 32.64 -13.17 1.90
CA ALA A 145 33.16 -14.52 1.71
C ALA A 145 32.80 -15.13 0.35
N VAL A 146 31.62 -14.81 -0.21
CA VAL A 146 31.27 -15.17 -1.59
C VAL A 146 32.14 -14.43 -2.59
N LEU A 147 32.30 -13.11 -2.42
CA LEU A 147 33.08 -12.24 -3.30
C LEU A 147 34.57 -12.61 -3.33
N ALA A 148 35.11 -13.16 -2.24
CA ALA A 148 36.50 -13.58 -2.14
C ALA A 148 36.86 -14.85 -2.94
N LYS A 149 35.87 -15.57 -3.49
CA LYS A 149 36.10 -16.80 -4.26
C LYS A 149 36.49 -16.50 -5.70
N ASP A 150 37.42 -17.27 -6.24
CA ASP A 150 37.75 -17.23 -7.68
C ASP A 150 36.53 -17.59 -8.57
N THR A 151 35.54 -18.31 -8.03
CA THR A 151 34.29 -18.70 -8.69
C THR A 151 33.10 -17.81 -8.33
N ALA A 152 33.33 -16.62 -7.74
CA ALA A 152 32.25 -15.78 -7.23
C ALA A 152 31.17 -15.49 -8.30
N MET A 153 31.58 -15.20 -9.53
CA MET A 153 30.67 -14.93 -10.64
C MET A 153 29.72 -16.11 -10.92
N GLU A 154 30.27 -17.32 -11.06
CA GLU A 154 29.51 -18.55 -11.32
C GLU A 154 28.68 -18.97 -10.11
N ASP A 155 29.21 -18.83 -8.90
CA ASP A 155 28.52 -19.14 -7.65
C ASP A 155 27.27 -18.25 -7.48
N ILE A 156 27.41 -16.94 -7.71
CA ILE A 156 26.29 -16.00 -7.66
C ILE A 156 25.28 -16.34 -8.75
N GLN A 157 25.72 -16.53 -10.00
CA GLN A 157 24.84 -16.88 -11.11
C GLN A 157 24.05 -18.17 -10.84
N ALA A 158 24.69 -19.19 -10.28
CA ALA A 158 24.05 -20.46 -9.97
C ALA A 158 23.05 -20.34 -8.82
N ALA A 159 23.32 -19.50 -7.82
CA ALA A 159 22.48 -19.35 -6.64
C ALA A 159 21.30 -18.38 -6.85
N SER A 160 21.51 -17.28 -7.58
CA SER A 160 20.47 -16.25 -7.82
C SER A 160 19.71 -16.48 -9.13
N GLY A 161 20.29 -17.21 -10.08
CA GLY A 161 19.78 -17.30 -11.45
C GLY A 161 19.92 -16.01 -12.26
N ALA A 162 20.73 -15.05 -11.81
CA ALA A 162 21.12 -13.87 -12.58
C ALA A 162 22.17 -14.26 -13.64
N THR A 163 21.98 -13.79 -14.87
CA THR A 163 22.80 -14.08 -16.04
C THR A 163 23.72 -12.92 -16.45
N PHE A 164 23.93 -11.91 -15.61
CA PHE A 164 24.95 -10.90 -15.88
C PHE A 164 26.36 -11.49 -15.76
N VAL A 165 27.23 -11.08 -16.69
CA VAL A 165 28.65 -11.45 -16.64
C VAL A 165 29.33 -10.79 -15.44
N ASP A 166 28.89 -9.60 -15.03
CA ASP A 166 29.52 -8.85 -13.93
C ASP A 166 28.82 -9.04 -12.56
N ASN A 167 28.15 -10.19 -12.34
CA ASN A 167 27.42 -10.51 -11.10
C ASN A 167 28.22 -10.21 -9.82
N HIS A 168 29.52 -10.54 -9.79
CA HIS A 168 30.41 -10.24 -8.67
C HIS A 168 30.44 -8.74 -8.34
N ARG A 169 30.54 -7.88 -9.37
CA ARG A 169 30.66 -6.44 -9.19
C ARG A 169 29.35 -5.80 -8.76
N TYR A 170 28.22 -6.26 -9.30
CA TYR A 170 26.90 -5.83 -8.83
C TYR A 170 26.66 -6.21 -7.37
N LEU A 171 27.00 -7.43 -6.95
CA LEU A 171 26.91 -7.82 -5.55
C LEU A 171 27.83 -6.97 -4.66
N LYS A 172 29.05 -6.64 -5.14
CA LYS A 172 29.95 -5.76 -4.41
C LYS A 172 29.34 -4.37 -4.17
N THR A 173 28.56 -3.83 -5.11
CA THR A 173 27.84 -2.55 -4.91
C THR A 173 26.88 -2.62 -3.72
N ILE A 174 26.13 -3.71 -3.57
CA ILE A 174 25.21 -3.90 -2.41
C ILE A 174 26.01 -4.00 -1.11
N VAL A 175 27.11 -4.77 -1.12
CA VAL A 175 27.98 -4.88 0.06
C VAL A 175 28.56 -3.53 0.47
N MET A 176 28.97 -2.70 -0.49
CA MET A 176 29.45 -1.35 -0.22
C MET A 176 28.35 -0.46 0.39
N ALA A 177 27.11 -0.55 -0.11
CA ALA A 177 25.99 0.20 0.46
C ALA A 177 25.66 -0.26 1.89
N ALA A 178 25.82 -1.55 2.17
CA ALA A 178 25.67 -2.11 3.52
C ALA A 178 26.81 -1.68 4.46
N GLU A 179 28.05 -1.66 3.97
CA GLU A 179 29.22 -1.13 4.69
C GLU A 179 29.05 0.37 5.00
N ASP A 180 28.51 1.15 4.07
CA ASP A 180 28.12 2.56 4.29
C ASP A 180 27.03 2.67 5.37
N ALA A 181 26.00 1.83 5.30
CA ALA A 181 24.91 1.81 6.28
C ALA A 181 25.44 1.61 7.71
N MET A 182 26.42 0.74 7.89
CA MET A 182 27.03 0.49 9.21
C MET A 182 27.64 1.76 9.84
N ASN A 183 28.09 2.72 9.03
CA ASN A 183 28.65 4.00 9.47
C ASN A 183 27.60 5.10 9.71
N ASN A 184 26.36 4.89 9.26
CA ASN A 184 25.27 5.85 9.41
C ASN A 184 24.52 5.69 10.74
N GLU A 185 23.75 6.71 11.11
CA GLU A 185 22.89 6.67 12.30
C GLU A 185 21.81 5.58 12.16
N SER A 186 21.44 4.94 13.27
CA SER A 186 20.33 3.99 13.30
C SER A 186 18.99 4.73 13.45
N PHE A 187 17.93 4.10 12.97
CA PHE A 187 16.56 4.55 13.15
C PHE A 187 15.68 3.38 13.61
N SER A 188 14.67 3.69 14.42
CA SER A 188 13.75 2.70 14.97
C SER A 188 12.62 2.39 14.00
N VAL A 189 12.30 1.12 13.88
CA VAL A 189 11.14 0.60 13.13
C VAL A 189 10.30 -0.29 14.03
N ASN A 190 9.00 -0.36 13.77
CA ASN A 190 8.05 -1.18 14.50
C ASN A 190 8.13 -2.65 14.06
N ASN A 191 8.47 -2.91 12.79
CA ASN A 191 8.62 -4.26 12.27
C ASN A 191 9.73 -4.35 11.21
N VAL A 192 10.87 -4.95 11.59
CA VAL A 192 12.01 -5.17 10.67
C VAL A 192 11.70 -6.11 9.51
N ASP A 193 10.69 -6.98 9.63
CA ASP A 193 10.34 -7.99 8.63
C ASP A 193 9.42 -7.44 7.53
N ASN A 194 8.94 -6.20 7.68
CA ASN A 194 7.92 -5.61 6.80
C ASN A 194 8.33 -4.22 6.24
N LEU A 195 9.63 -3.96 6.14
CA LEU A 195 10.15 -2.69 5.64
C LEU A 195 10.07 -2.63 4.11
N VAL A 196 9.50 -1.54 3.60
CA VAL A 196 9.54 -1.22 2.17
C VAL A 196 10.73 -0.32 1.90
N LEU A 197 11.63 -0.74 1.00
CA LEU A 197 12.69 0.09 0.47
C LEU A 197 12.34 0.48 -0.97
N ALA A 198 12.31 1.77 -1.25
CA ALA A 198 11.91 2.28 -2.55
C ALA A 198 12.77 3.47 -2.98
N GLN A 199 12.95 3.62 -4.29
CA GLN A 199 13.74 4.70 -4.88
C GLN A 199 12.95 5.40 -6.00
N SER A 200 13.03 6.73 -6.04
CA SER A 200 12.50 7.55 -7.14
C SER A 200 13.62 8.30 -7.84
N TYR A 201 13.36 8.64 -9.11
CA TYR A 201 14.19 9.57 -9.88
C TYR A 201 13.41 10.85 -10.11
N TYR A 202 14.05 11.99 -9.87
CA TYR A 202 13.38 13.28 -9.92
C TYR A 202 14.30 14.38 -10.46
N ASP A 203 13.71 15.49 -10.90
CA ASP A 203 14.44 16.70 -11.27
C ASP A 203 14.23 17.76 -10.20
N ALA A 204 14.97 17.67 -9.08
CA ALA A 204 14.82 18.64 -8.01
C ALA A 204 15.43 20.00 -8.41
N HIS A 205 16.60 20.00 -9.04
CA HIS A 205 17.37 21.23 -9.26
C HIS A 205 18.12 21.26 -10.62
N GLY A 206 17.50 20.69 -11.66
CA GLY A 206 18.01 20.68 -13.04
C GLY A 206 19.06 19.58 -13.26
N ALA A 207 19.04 18.52 -12.48
CA ALA A 207 19.94 17.37 -12.57
C ALA A 207 19.25 16.14 -11.96
N PRO A 208 19.68 14.92 -12.34
CA PRO A 208 19.11 13.69 -11.79
C PRO A 208 19.25 13.63 -10.27
N THR A 209 18.11 13.69 -9.60
CA THR A 209 17.96 13.48 -8.17
C THR A 209 17.54 12.03 -7.94
N ILE A 210 18.24 11.34 -7.04
CA ILE A 210 17.92 9.99 -6.59
C ILE A 210 17.44 10.13 -5.15
N ALA A 211 16.19 9.76 -4.89
CA ALA A 211 15.61 9.79 -3.56
C ALA A 211 15.17 8.39 -3.14
N THR A 212 15.52 7.98 -1.94
CA THR A 212 15.21 6.67 -1.37
C THR A 212 14.37 6.87 -0.11
N ALA A 213 13.36 6.02 0.08
CA ALA A 213 12.54 5.97 1.28
C ALA A 213 12.54 4.55 1.83
N VAL A 214 12.72 4.43 3.15
CA VAL A 214 12.42 3.22 3.92
C VAL A 214 11.11 3.49 4.63
N VAL A 215 10.06 2.72 4.31
CA VAL A 215 8.72 2.87 4.87
C VAL A 215 8.44 1.72 5.83
N ASP A 216 8.10 2.09 7.06
CA ASP A 216 7.59 1.20 8.10
C ASP A 216 6.11 1.53 8.32
N GLY A 217 5.22 0.63 7.91
CA GLY A 217 3.79 0.92 7.89
C GLY A 217 3.46 2.07 6.93
N ASN A 218 3.01 3.20 7.47
CA ASN A 218 2.73 4.43 6.72
C ASN A 218 3.73 5.56 7.02
N VAL A 219 4.78 5.29 7.80
CA VAL A 219 5.79 6.25 8.23
C VAL A 219 7.08 6.04 7.43
N ILE A 220 7.68 7.13 6.95
CA ILE A 220 9.01 7.10 6.36
C ILE A 220 10.02 7.02 7.52
N ALA A 221 10.51 5.81 7.78
CA ALA A 221 11.45 5.51 8.85
C ALA A 221 12.85 6.06 8.56
N ALA A 222 13.25 6.13 7.29
CA ALA A 222 14.45 6.81 6.85
C ALA A 222 14.33 7.29 5.40
N ALA A 223 15.12 8.30 5.05
CA ALA A 223 15.24 8.79 3.69
C ALA A 223 16.70 9.06 3.33
N LEU A 224 17.05 8.84 2.06
CA LEU A 224 18.31 9.28 1.47
C LEU A 224 18.04 10.07 0.20
N ILE A 225 18.73 11.19 0.03
CA ILE A 225 18.64 12.04 -1.15
C ILE A 225 20.05 12.29 -1.66
N ASP A 226 20.23 12.13 -2.97
CA ASP A 226 21.45 12.50 -3.67
C ASP A 226 21.11 13.14 -5.02
N GLU A 227 22.03 13.93 -5.54
CA GLU A 227 21.93 14.51 -6.88
C GLU A 227 23.23 14.21 -7.63
N LEU A 228 23.10 13.70 -8.85
CA LEU A 228 24.23 13.43 -9.72
C LEU A 228 24.71 14.72 -10.39
N TYR A 229 26.02 14.94 -10.39
CA TYR A 229 26.63 16.17 -10.89
C TYR A 229 27.94 15.91 -11.63
N TYR A 230 28.23 16.75 -12.63
CA TYR A 230 29.51 16.74 -13.33
C TYR A 230 30.53 17.63 -12.63
N PHE A 231 31.58 17.01 -12.09
CA PHE A 231 32.72 17.71 -11.54
C PHE A 231 33.78 17.95 -12.62
N THR A 232 34.40 19.13 -12.58
CA THR A 232 35.45 19.56 -13.51
C THR A 232 36.79 19.68 -12.80
N GLY A 233 37.82 19.00 -13.29
CA GLY A 233 39.16 18.97 -12.68
C GLY A 233 39.52 17.58 -12.15
N GLU A 234 40.72 17.09 -12.46
CA GLU A 234 40.96 15.65 -12.57
C GLU A 234 41.41 14.92 -11.31
N ASN A 235 41.66 15.59 -10.18
CA ASN A 235 42.54 14.99 -9.16
C ASN A 235 41.89 14.51 -7.86
N ASP A 236 40.67 14.94 -7.51
CA ASP A 236 40.10 14.64 -6.17
C ASP A 236 38.64 14.15 -6.19
N VAL A 237 37.99 14.03 -7.35
CA VAL A 237 36.57 13.58 -7.43
C VAL A 237 36.50 12.08 -7.20
N VAL A 238 35.79 11.69 -6.15
CA VAL A 238 35.57 10.30 -5.75
C VAL A 238 34.26 9.82 -6.36
N PHE A 239 34.30 8.75 -7.15
CA PHE A 239 33.08 8.07 -7.59
C PHE A 239 32.69 6.92 -6.66
N ASP A 240 33.66 6.41 -5.91
CA ASP A 240 33.60 5.18 -5.13
C ASP A 240 34.03 5.46 -3.69
N VAL A 241 33.20 5.10 -2.71
CA VAL A 241 33.52 5.22 -1.27
C VAL A 241 34.70 4.32 -0.83
N SER A 242 35.15 3.38 -1.66
CA SER A 242 36.10 2.31 -1.33
C SER A 242 37.30 2.12 -2.27
N ASP A 243 37.27 2.57 -3.54
CA ASP A 243 38.40 2.45 -4.47
C ASP A 243 38.67 3.74 -5.27
N ALA A 244 39.75 4.44 -4.89
CA ALA A 244 40.17 5.67 -5.53
C ALA A 244 40.76 5.40 -6.93
N GLY A 245 39.92 5.43 -7.98
CA GLY A 245 40.45 5.42 -9.36
C GLY A 245 39.48 5.09 -10.49
N THR A 246 38.32 4.49 -10.22
CA THR A 246 37.33 4.20 -11.27
C THR A 246 36.43 5.40 -11.53
N LYS A 247 36.54 6.00 -12.71
CA LYS A 247 35.72 7.14 -13.14
C LYS A 247 34.64 6.71 -14.12
N PHE A 248 33.42 7.24 -13.97
CA PHE A 248 32.41 7.17 -15.02
C PHE A 248 32.65 8.29 -16.05
N GLU A 249 33.61 8.05 -16.95
CA GLU A 249 33.98 8.99 -18.03
C GLU A 249 33.34 8.62 -19.38
N VAL A 250 32.54 7.55 -19.42
CA VAL A 250 32.03 7.06 -20.70
C VAL A 250 31.00 8.04 -21.25
N LYS A 251 31.43 8.73 -22.30
CA LYS A 251 30.73 9.80 -23.03
C LYS A 251 30.74 11.17 -22.37
N SER A 252 31.58 11.43 -21.38
CA SER A 252 31.87 12.78 -20.90
C SER A 252 33.04 13.42 -21.66
N LEU A 253 33.10 14.76 -21.65
CA LEU A 253 34.27 15.49 -22.16
C LEU A 253 35.49 15.20 -21.27
N PRO A 254 36.73 15.21 -21.81
CA PRO A 254 37.94 15.02 -21.01
C PRO A 254 37.96 15.92 -19.77
N GLY A 255 38.35 15.37 -18.62
CA GLY A 255 38.39 16.07 -17.34
C GLY A 255 37.04 16.34 -16.66
N HIS A 256 35.96 15.72 -17.16
CA HIS A 256 34.62 15.81 -16.60
C HIS A 256 34.15 14.45 -16.10
N VAL A 257 33.78 14.37 -14.83
CA VAL A 257 33.35 13.13 -14.18
C VAL A 257 31.96 13.34 -13.59
N LEU A 258 31.00 12.50 -13.99
CA LEU A 258 29.72 12.43 -13.32
C LEU A 258 29.92 11.73 -11.98
N SER A 259 29.46 12.30 -10.88
CA SER A 259 29.53 11.68 -9.56
C SER A 259 28.43 12.17 -8.63
N SER A 260 28.30 11.51 -7.49
CA SER A 260 27.42 11.84 -6.36
C SER A 260 27.82 13.18 -5.72
N LYS A 261 26.86 14.08 -5.53
CA LYS A 261 27.09 15.29 -4.72
C LYS A 261 27.18 14.98 -3.23
N LYS A 262 26.47 13.97 -2.73
CA LYS A 262 26.54 13.56 -1.32
C LYS A 262 27.94 13.05 -0.99
N THR A 263 28.49 12.15 -1.81
CA THR A 263 29.84 11.60 -1.66
C THR A 263 30.92 12.67 -1.79
N ASN A 264 30.75 13.61 -2.72
CA ASN A 264 31.71 14.68 -2.98
C ASN A 264 31.30 16.01 -2.34
N GLY A 265 30.56 15.96 -1.23
CA GLY A 265 29.95 17.13 -0.61
C GLY A 265 30.94 18.22 -0.23
N GLU A 266 32.13 17.83 0.26
CA GLU A 266 33.21 18.76 0.59
C GLU A 266 33.81 19.43 -0.66
N ILE A 267 34.05 18.66 -1.72
CA ILE A 267 34.58 19.16 -3.01
C ILE A 267 33.56 20.09 -3.67
N TYR A 268 32.30 19.67 -3.68
CA TYR A 268 31.19 20.46 -4.20
C TYR A 268 31.03 21.75 -3.39
N GLY A 269 31.06 21.68 -2.06
CA GLY A 269 30.97 22.82 -1.16
C GLY A 269 32.13 23.81 -1.31
N ALA A 270 33.36 23.31 -1.53
CA ALA A 270 34.53 24.15 -1.77
C ALA A 270 34.44 24.96 -3.06
N SER A 271 33.74 24.44 -4.09
CA SER A 271 33.46 25.19 -5.32
C SER A 271 32.49 26.38 -5.12
N LEU A 272 31.78 26.43 -3.99
CA LEU A 272 30.75 27.42 -3.65
C LEU A 272 31.21 28.49 -2.64
N ALA A 273 32.49 28.85 -2.64
CA ALA A 273 33.04 29.87 -1.74
C ALA A 273 32.17 31.16 -1.70
N ASN A 274 31.42 31.31 -0.59
CA ASN A 274 30.53 32.43 -0.17
C ASN A 274 28.99 32.29 -0.31
N ARG A 275 28.38 31.10 -0.33
CA ARG A 275 26.90 30.99 -0.21
C ARG A 275 26.52 29.96 0.87
N GLY A 276 25.78 30.41 1.88
CA GLY A 276 25.55 29.70 3.15
C GLY A 276 25.00 28.27 3.04
N GLY A 277 25.58 27.37 3.84
CA GLY A 277 25.22 25.96 3.98
C GLY A 277 26.03 25.02 3.08
N ILE A 278 26.65 23.98 3.64
CA ILE A 278 27.24 22.88 2.87
C ILE A 278 26.07 22.06 2.30
N TYR A 279 26.10 21.68 1.01
CA TYR A 279 25.02 20.91 0.36
C TYR A 279 24.58 19.69 1.20
N VAL A 280 25.56 18.98 1.77
CA VAL A 280 25.34 17.82 2.65
C VAL A 280 24.51 18.19 3.87
N ASP A 281 24.81 19.31 4.55
CA ASP A 281 24.05 19.76 5.73
C ASP A 281 22.60 20.10 5.37
N GLN A 282 22.40 20.71 4.20
CA GLN A 282 21.06 21.07 3.71
C GLN A 282 20.23 19.83 3.36
N ILE A 283 20.84 18.86 2.67
CA ILE A 283 20.18 17.58 2.37
C ILE A 283 19.90 16.81 3.67
N ALA A 284 20.85 16.74 4.60
CA ALA A 284 20.64 16.09 5.89
C ALA A 284 19.50 16.74 6.69
N ALA A 285 19.38 18.07 6.66
CA ALA A 285 18.26 18.76 7.29
C ALA A 285 16.90 18.37 6.65
N ILE A 286 16.86 18.17 5.33
CA ILE A 286 15.66 17.72 4.61
C ILE A 286 15.35 16.25 4.94
N GLU A 287 16.35 15.36 4.91
CA GLU A 287 16.22 13.95 5.29
C GLU A 287 15.70 13.80 6.73
N ASN A 288 16.27 14.57 7.66
CA ASN A 288 15.84 14.60 9.07
C ASN A 288 14.42 15.16 9.25
N PHE A 289 14.03 16.15 8.45
CA PHE A 289 12.66 16.66 8.46
C PHE A 289 11.66 15.62 7.97
N ILE A 290 12.04 14.79 7.00
CA ILE A 290 11.19 13.75 6.41
C ILE A 290 11.03 12.55 7.34
N THR A 291 12.11 12.16 8.00
CA THR A 291 12.16 11.01 8.90
C THR A 291 11.08 11.08 9.99
N GLY A 292 10.36 9.99 10.18
CA GLY A 292 9.27 9.87 11.15
C GLY A 292 7.95 10.51 10.71
N LYS A 293 7.85 11.01 9.47
CA LYS A 293 6.59 11.55 8.91
C LYS A 293 5.94 10.57 7.94
N THR A 294 4.62 10.65 7.87
CA THR A 294 3.82 10.05 6.80
C THR A 294 3.85 10.94 5.55
N VAL A 295 3.53 10.38 4.39
CA VAL A 295 3.34 11.13 3.14
C VAL A 295 2.29 12.26 3.31
N ALA A 296 1.31 12.08 4.20
CA ALA A 296 0.28 13.08 4.55
C ALA A 296 0.86 14.35 5.16
N GLN A 297 1.70 14.14 6.16
CA GLN A 297 2.32 15.20 6.91
C GLN A 297 3.32 15.95 6.02
N LEU A 298 3.99 15.22 5.12
CA LEU A 298 4.86 15.82 4.11
C LEU A 298 4.09 16.60 3.05
N GLN A 299 2.95 16.11 2.59
CA GLN A 299 2.09 16.86 1.66
C GLN A 299 1.65 18.19 2.26
N THR A 300 1.28 18.20 3.54
CA THR A 300 0.93 19.44 4.25
C THR A 300 2.10 20.43 4.28
N ALA A 301 3.31 19.97 4.56
CA ALA A 301 4.51 20.82 4.54
C ALA A 301 4.88 21.28 3.12
N TYR A 302 4.74 20.38 2.14
CA TYR A 302 4.97 20.66 0.73
C TYR A 302 4.06 21.79 0.25
N ASP A 303 2.77 21.77 0.58
CA ASP A 303 1.81 22.80 0.19
C ASP A 303 2.09 24.16 0.84
N GLN A 304 2.70 24.18 2.04
CA GLN A 304 3.11 25.42 2.71
C GLN A 304 4.31 26.11 2.03
N LEU A 305 5.22 25.34 1.42
CA LEU A 305 6.43 25.87 0.77
C LEU A 305 6.14 26.70 -0.49
N ASP A 306 4.90 26.70 -0.99
CA ASP A 306 4.45 27.50 -2.15
C ASP A 306 3.75 28.83 -1.76
N ALA A 307 3.55 29.10 -0.48
CA ALA A 307 2.81 30.30 -0.07
C ALA A 307 3.66 31.57 -0.21
N ASP A 308 3.08 32.63 -0.80
CA ASP A 308 3.65 33.98 -0.93
C ASP A 308 3.91 34.62 0.47
N GLY A 309 4.97 34.19 1.14
CA GLY A 309 5.32 34.62 2.49
C GLY A 309 5.99 33.55 3.37
N ALA A 310 5.96 32.28 2.98
CA ALA A 310 6.67 31.21 3.69
C ALA A 310 8.16 31.17 3.28
N VAL A 311 9.07 31.21 4.26
CA VAL A 311 10.49 30.92 4.02
C VAL A 311 10.74 29.44 4.28
N VAL A 312 11.60 28.79 3.48
CA VAL A 312 11.93 27.36 3.63
C VAL A 312 12.27 26.99 5.07
N ALA A 313 13.07 27.82 5.74
CA ALA A 313 13.50 27.60 7.13
C ALA A 313 12.34 27.65 8.15
N ASP A 314 11.22 28.29 7.82
CA ASP A 314 10.02 28.34 8.68
C ASP A 314 9.26 27.01 8.65
N VAL A 315 9.38 26.23 7.57
CA VAL A 315 8.70 24.95 7.39
C VAL A 315 9.64 23.78 7.68
N VAL A 316 10.86 23.83 7.14
CA VAL A 316 11.87 22.77 7.19
C VAL A 316 13.08 23.29 7.97
N THR A 317 13.11 22.99 9.27
CA THR A 317 14.17 23.47 10.17
C THR A 317 15.54 23.00 9.70
N GLY A 318 16.49 23.93 9.55
CA GLY A 318 17.87 23.64 9.11
C GLY A 318 18.07 23.69 7.58
N ALA A 319 16.98 23.67 6.80
CA ALA A 319 17.05 23.84 5.35
C ALA A 319 16.77 25.29 4.94
N THR A 320 17.47 25.75 3.91
CA THR A 320 17.37 27.10 3.34
C THR A 320 17.36 27.09 1.81
N MET A 321 17.57 25.92 1.19
CA MET A 321 17.59 25.77 -0.27
C MET A 321 16.19 25.98 -0.86
N THR A 322 16.10 26.78 -1.93
CA THR A 322 14.85 27.04 -2.66
C THR A 322 14.22 25.77 -3.22
N ASP A 323 15.02 24.77 -3.54
CA ASP A 323 14.56 23.50 -4.13
C ASP A 323 14.12 22.47 -3.09
N THR A 324 14.11 22.81 -1.79
CA THR A 324 13.69 21.93 -0.67
C THR A 324 12.34 21.26 -0.94
N LYS A 325 11.40 22.03 -1.48
CA LYS A 325 10.07 21.53 -1.85
C LYS A 325 10.13 20.35 -2.83
N ARG A 326 11.03 20.41 -3.81
CA ARG A 326 11.19 19.37 -4.83
C ARG A 326 11.93 18.15 -4.31
N TYR A 327 12.89 18.33 -3.41
CA TYR A 327 13.54 17.22 -2.72
C TYR A 327 12.56 16.45 -1.82
N ILE A 328 11.68 17.15 -1.10
CA ILE A 328 10.58 16.51 -0.33
C ILE A 328 9.68 15.71 -1.27
N LYS A 329 9.30 16.29 -2.41
CA LYS A 329 8.46 15.58 -3.40
C LYS A 329 9.15 14.33 -3.96
N ALA A 330 10.46 14.36 -4.21
CA ALA A 330 11.20 13.18 -4.66
C ALA A 330 11.07 12.02 -3.64
N VAL A 331 11.24 12.29 -2.34
CA VAL A 331 11.07 11.25 -1.31
C VAL A 331 9.61 10.83 -1.16
N MET A 332 8.64 11.75 -1.26
CA MET A 332 7.21 11.40 -1.25
C MET A 332 6.86 10.46 -2.41
N ILE A 333 7.43 10.67 -3.59
CA ILE A 333 7.25 9.78 -4.75
C ILE A 333 7.91 8.41 -4.47
N ALA A 334 9.10 8.38 -3.84
CA ALA A 334 9.72 7.11 -3.46
C ALA A 334 8.85 6.33 -2.46
N ALA A 335 8.32 7.01 -1.45
CA ALA A 335 7.43 6.41 -0.45
C ALA A 335 6.02 6.08 -1.01
N ASN A 336 5.59 6.75 -2.07
CA ASN A 336 4.31 6.56 -2.71
C ASN A 336 4.36 6.89 -4.22
N PRO A 337 4.65 5.90 -5.08
CA PRO A 337 4.82 6.11 -6.53
C PRO A 337 3.59 6.68 -7.24
N SER A 338 2.38 6.52 -6.70
CA SER A 338 1.17 7.07 -7.32
C SER A 338 1.18 8.61 -7.38
N LEU A 339 2.05 9.27 -6.61
CA LEU A 339 2.25 10.72 -6.64
C LEU A 339 3.05 11.21 -7.86
N ALA A 340 3.54 10.32 -8.72
CA ALA A 340 4.36 10.67 -9.89
C ALA A 340 3.58 11.31 -11.07
N VAL A 341 2.29 11.65 -10.90
CA VAL A 341 1.45 12.17 -12.01
C VAL A 341 2.06 13.44 -12.62
N GLY A 342 2.50 13.33 -13.89
CA GLY A 342 3.06 14.43 -14.68
C GLY A 342 4.57 14.69 -14.50
N ASP A 343 5.20 14.01 -13.54
CA ASP A 343 6.65 14.07 -13.34
C ASP A 343 7.30 12.84 -13.99
N LYS A 344 8.41 13.06 -14.72
CA LYS A 344 9.10 11.98 -15.42
C LYS A 344 9.68 11.01 -14.39
N LEU A 345 9.45 9.71 -14.60
CA LEU A 345 10.17 8.54 -14.06
C LEU A 345 10.36 8.43 -12.53
N ALA A 346 9.32 8.00 -11.82
CA ALA A 346 9.54 7.13 -10.66
C ALA A 346 9.85 5.71 -11.15
N GLN A 347 10.75 4.98 -10.49
CA GLN A 347 10.68 3.52 -10.59
C GLN A 347 9.51 3.05 -9.72
N PRO A 348 8.80 2.00 -10.15
CA PRO A 348 7.82 1.35 -9.31
C PRO A 348 8.56 0.77 -8.10
N VAL A 349 7.96 0.95 -6.92
CA VAL A 349 8.13 0.00 -5.81
C VAL A 349 7.92 -1.41 -6.38
N ALA A 350 8.48 -2.47 -5.79
CA ALA A 350 7.95 -3.81 -6.06
C ALA A 350 6.49 -3.84 -5.59
N LEU A 351 5.59 -3.43 -6.48
CA LEU A 351 4.18 -3.32 -6.22
C LEU A 351 3.69 -4.76 -6.14
N GLN A 352 3.06 -5.09 -5.02
CA GLN A 352 2.47 -6.38 -4.84
C GLN A 352 1.08 -6.32 -5.44
N GLU A 353 0.80 -7.25 -6.34
CA GLU A 353 -0.54 -7.42 -6.88
C GLU A 353 -1.44 -7.98 -5.79
N VAL A 354 -2.54 -7.27 -5.55
CA VAL A 354 -3.61 -7.71 -4.67
C VAL A 354 -4.94 -7.60 -5.41
N LYS A 355 -5.95 -8.31 -4.93
CA LYS A 355 -7.30 -8.28 -5.49
C LYS A 355 -8.32 -7.99 -4.40
N LEU A 356 -9.31 -7.19 -4.72
CA LEU A 356 -10.44 -6.86 -3.83
C LEU A 356 -11.65 -7.66 -4.26
N GLY A 357 -12.34 -8.27 -3.31
CA GLY A 357 -13.65 -8.86 -3.52
C GLY A 357 -14.63 -8.42 -2.44
N VAL A 358 -15.91 -8.36 -2.81
CA VAL A 358 -17.02 -8.02 -1.92
C VAL A 358 -18.04 -9.15 -2.00
N ALA A 359 -18.60 -9.54 -0.86
CA ALA A 359 -19.66 -10.53 -0.78
C ALA A 359 -20.75 -10.12 0.19
N PHE A 360 -21.94 -10.67 -0.04
CA PHE A 360 -23.12 -10.53 0.79
C PHE A 360 -23.67 -11.92 1.10
N TYR A 361 -23.95 -12.19 2.36
CA TYR A 361 -24.34 -13.52 2.84
C TYR A 361 -25.27 -13.41 4.04
N SER A 362 -26.18 -14.37 4.22
CA SER A 362 -26.97 -14.45 5.44
C SER A 362 -26.30 -15.39 6.43
N ALA A 363 -25.45 -14.83 7.29
CA ALA A 363 -24.71 -15.59 8.31
C ALA A 363 -25.62 -16.35 9.29
N HIS A 364 -26.85 -15.87 9.47
CA HIS A 364 -27.91 -16.47 10.28
C HIS A 364 -29.28 -15.91 9.86
N ASP A 365 -30.36 -16.48 10.39
CA ASP A 365 -31.72 -15.96 10.19
C ASP A 365 -31.81 -14.47 10.54
N GLY A 366 -32.41 -13.66 9.67
CA GLY A 366 -32.76 -12.29 10.08
C GLY A 366 -31.67 -11.23 9.90
N GLY A 367 -30.57 -11.53 9.22
CA GLY A 367 -29.46 -10.61 8.98
C GLY A 367 -28.83 -10.70 7.58
N MET A 368 -28.16 -9.62 7.17
CA MET A 368 -27.37 -9.53 5.94
C MET A 368 -25.93 -9.15 6.28
N ALA A 369 -25.08 -10.16 6.43
CA ALA A 369 -23.65 -9.96 6.56
C ALA A 369 -23.08 -9.55 5.20
N HIS A 370 -22.10 -8.66 5.21
CA HIS A 370 -21.33 -8.33 4.02
C HIS A 370 -19.89 -8.06 4.40
N ALA A 371 -18.98 -8.45 3.52
CA ALA A 371 -17.56 -8.30 3.73
C ALA A 371 -16.88 -7.84 2.45
N ALA A 372 -15.78 -7.11 2.62
CA ALA A 372 -14.80 -6.82 1.61
C ALA A 372 -13.46 -7.41 2.07
N ALA A 373 -12.83 -8.20 1.22
CA ALA A 373 -11.55 -8.85 1.49
C ALA A 373 -10.54 -8.53 0.39
N VAL A 374 -9.31 -8.25 0.79
CA VAL A 374 -8.16 -8.08 -0.11
C VAL A 374 -7.27 -9.30 0.03
N VAL A 375 -6.93 -9.92 -1.10
CA VAL A 375 -6.06 -11.10 -1.19
C VAL A 375 -4.80 -10.79 -1.98
N ASP A 376 -3.67 -11.34 -1.54
CA ASP A 376 -2.42 -11.30 -2.30
C ASP A 376 -2.33 -12.45 -3.31
N ALA A 377 -1.16 -12.56 -3.98
CA ALA A 377 -0.89 -13.60 -4.97
C ALA A 377 -0.87 -15.03 -4.39
N ASP A 378 -0.67 -15.18 -3.08
CA ASP A 378 -0.68 -16.46 -2.37
C ASP A 378 -2.08 -16.77 -1.78
N GLU A 379 -3.11 -16.02 -2.20
CA GLU A 379 -4.49 -16.13 -1.72
C GLU A 379 -4.64 -15.87 -0.21
N LYS A 380 -3.71 -15.13 0.39
CA LYS A 380 -3.74 -14.76 1.81
C LYS A 380 -4.58 -13.50 2.01
N ILE A 381 -5.42 -13.48 3.05
CA ILE A 381 -6.19 -12.30 3.43
C ILE A 381 -5.24 -11.26 4.02
N VAL A 382 -4.97 -10.18 3.27
CA VAL A 382 -4.08 -9.09 3.71
C VAL A 382 -4.84 -7.92 4.33
N ALA A 383 -6.12 -7.77 3.99
CA ALA A 383 -7.02 -6.82 4.63
C ALA A 383 -8.48 -7.30 4.54
N VAL A 384 -9.30 -7.03 5.55
CA VAL A 384 -10.72 -7.39 5.54
C VAL A 384 -11.54 -6.40 6.36
N TYR A 385 -12.76 -6.10 5.89
CA TYR A 385 -13.78 -5.37 6.63
C TYR A 385 -15.11 -6.10 6.45
N MET A 386 -15.83 -6.36 7.53
CA MET A 386 -17.19 -6.86 7.51
C MET A 386 -18.13 -6.07 8.40
N ASP A 387 -19.42 -6.09 8.06
CA ASP A 387 -20.51 -5.66 8.92
C ASP A 387 -21.73 -6.56 8.66
N GLU A 388 -22.76 -6.39 9.47
CA GLU A 388 -24.07 -6.97 9.23
C GLU A 388 -25.15 -5.90 9.33
N LEU A 389 -25.98 -5.86 8.30
CA LEU A 389 -27.16 -5.05 8.24
C LEU A 389 -28.38 -5.87 8.65
N PHE A 390 -29.19 -5.33 9.56
CA PHE A 390 -30.31 -6.05 10.13
C PHE A 390 -31.49 -5.12 10.42
N PRO A 391 -32.74 -5.58 10.23
CA PRO A 391 -33.91 -4.75 10.41
C PRO A 391 -34.24 -4.57 11.90
N ARG A 392 -34.44 -3.32 12.33
CA ARG A 392 -34.81 -2.99 13.72
C ARG A 392 -35.83 -1.88 13.82
N ASN A 393 -36.64 -1.94 14.88
CA ASN A 393 -37.65 -0.94 15.15
C ASN A 393 -36.98 0.33 15.71
N ILE A 394 -37.14 1.45 15.01
CA ILE A 394 -36.55 2.75 15.36
C ILE A 394 -37.07 3.29 16.70
N GLU A 395 -38.28 2.92 17.13
CA GLU A 395 -38.84 3.33 18.42
C GLU A 395 -38.09 2.74 19.62
N GLN A 396 -37.24 1.73 19.40
CA GLN A 396 -36.36 1.17 20.42
C GLN A 396 -35.03 1.93 20.56
N GLY A 397 -34.83 2.99 19.77
CA GLY A 397 -33.63 3.82 19.80
C GLY A 397 -32.52 3.39 18.82
N TYR A 398 -32.78 2.38 17.97
CA TYR A 398 -31.85 2.01 16.89
C TYR A 398 -31.71 3.13 15.87
N VAL A 399 -30.52 3.27 15.31
CA VAL A 399 -30.17 4.22 14.26
C VAL A 399 -30.09 3.47 12.93
N GLY A 400 -30.96 3.85 11.99
CA GLY A 400 -30.95 3.30 10.64
C GLY A 400 -29.82 3.85 9.77
N LEU A 401 -29.52 3.17 8.66
CA LEU A 401 -28.64 3.70 7.61
C LEU A 401 -29.15 5.04 7.09
N PRO A 402 -28.29 5.90 6.52
CA PRO A 402 -28.75 7.12 5.87
C PRO A 402 -29.76 6.81 4.76
N ALA A 403 -30.69 7.74 4.52
CA ALA A 403 -31.79 7.65 3.55
C ALA A 403 -32.90 6.63 3.83
N VAL A 404 -32.81 5.78 4.87
CA VAL A 404 -33.84 4.76 5.15
C VAL A 404 -35.14 5.32 5.73
N ASP A 405 -35.15 6.58 6.14
CA ASP A 405 -36.32 7.31 6.66
C ASP A 405 -37.03 8.16 5.59
N ASN A 406 -36.56 8.17 4.34
CA ASN A 406 -37.27 8.86 3.28
C ASN A 406 -38.54 8.09 2.88
N GLU A 407 -39.68 8.80 2.84
CA GLU A 407 -40.99 8.24 2.44
C GLU A 407 -41.01 7.69 0.99
N ARG A 408 -39.94 7.86 0.21
CA ARG A 408 -39.95 7.63 -1.23
C ARG A 408 -39.53 6.23 -1.65
N ARG A 409 -38.82 5.43 -0.83
CA ARG A 409 -38.33 4.12 -1.31
C ARG A 409 -38.25 3.00 -0.26
N TRP A 410 -37.72 3.23 0.93
CA TRP A 410 -37.39 2.14 1.86
C TRP A 410 -38.59 1.58 2.62
N THR A 411 -39.38 2.47 3.24
CA THR A 411 -40.52 2.10 4.11
C THR A 411 -41.65 1.38 3.38
N ASN A 412 -41.73 1.51 2.04
CA ASN A 412 -42.75 0.85 1.22
C ASN A 412 -42.55 -0.68 1.11
N TYR A 413 -41.36 -1.18 1.39
CA TYR A 413 -41.04 -2.61 1.29
C TYR A 413 -40.90 -3.27 2.67
N LEU A 414 -41.31 -2.57 3.74
CA LEU A 414 -41.34 -3.09 5.09
C LEU A 414 -42.79 -3.38 5.52
N VAL A 415 -42.98 -4.49 6.24
CA VAL A 415 -44.27 -4.86 6.83
C VAL A 415 -44.71 -3.84 7.89
N ASP A 416 -43.74 -3.27 8.62
CA ASP A 416 -43.96 -2.20 9.57
C ASP A 416 -43.00 -1.04 9.23
N PRO A 417 -43.51 0.15 8.86
CA PRO A 417 -42.68 1.30 8.47
C PRO A 417 -41.81 1.85 9.62
N LYS A 418 -42.01 1.37 10.86
CA LYS A 418 -41.14 1.68 12.00
C LYS A 418 -39.81 0.93 11.97
N PHE A 419 -39.67 -0.07 11.09
CA PHE A 419 -38.40 -0.76 10.93
C PHE A 419 -37.45 0.04 10.04
N VAL A 420 -36.17 -0.01 10.37
CA VAL A 420 -35.07 0.54 9.58
C VAL A 420 -33.99 -0.52 9.44
N LEU A 421 -33.14 -0.39 8.41
CA LEU A 421 -31.94 -1.20 8.30
C LEU A 421 -30.86 -0.59 9.18
N ALA A 422 -30.34 -1.34 10.14
CA ALA A 422 -29.35 -0.89 11.11
C ALA A 422 -28.04 -1.67 10.90
N SER A 423 -26.90 -0.99 11.03
CA SER A 423 -25.57 -1.62 11.08
C SER A 423 -25.29 -2.19 12.47
N LYS A 424 -24.73 -3.41 12.55
CA LYS A 424 -24.33 -4.03 13.83
C LYS A 424 -23.10 -3.38 14.41
N LYS A 425 -22.22 -2.85 13.56
CA LYS A 425 -21.02 -2.13 14.00
C LYS A 425 -21.28 -0.66 14.36
N TYR A 426 -22.43 -0.09 14.05
CA TYR A 426 -22.77 1.26 14.52
C TYR A 426 -22.82 1.30 16.06
N PRO A 427 -22.09 2.19 16.77
CA PRO A 427 -21.93 2.12 18.22
C PRO A 427 -23.24 2.01 19.00
N THR A 428 -24.21 2.90 18.73
CA THR A 428 -25.51 2.88 19.40
C THR A 428 -26.27 1.57 19.17
N ASN A 429 -26.18 1.01 17.96
CA ASN A 429 -26.87 -0.23 17.61
C ASN A 429 -26.17 -1.45 18.25
N SER A 430 -24.84 -1.45 18.25
CA SER A 430 -24.00 -2.46 18.90
C SER A 430 -24.30 -2.52 20.39
N ASP A 431 -24.39 -1.39 21.08
CA ASP A 431 -24.74 -1.32 22.51
C ASP A 431 -26.16 -1.83 22.79
N LEU A 432 -27.15 -1.35 22.02
CA LEU A 432 -28.55 -1.76 22.18
C LEU A 432 -28.76 -3.25 21.93
N TYR A 433 -28.14 -3.78 20.87
CA TYR A 433 -28.24 -5.19 20.53
C TYR A 433 -27.41 -6.06 21.49
N GLY A 434 -26.22 -5.59 21.88
CA GLY A 434 -25.34 -6.23 22.86
C GLY A 434 -26.03 -6.44 24.20
N ALA A 435 -26.79 -5.45 24.70
CA ALA A 435 -27.58 -5.60 25.92
C ALA A 435 -28.68 -6.68 25.83
N ALA A 436 -29.19 -6.96 24.63
CA ALA A 436 -30.09 -8.09 24.40
C ALA A 436 -29.34 -9.43 24.34
N MET A 437 -28.14 -9.44 23.76
CA MET A 437 -27.27 -10.62 23.67
C MET A 437 -26.66 -11.03 25.02
N GLU A 438 -26.36 -10.08 25.91
CA GLU A 438 -25.87 -10.36 27.27
C GLU A 438 -26.88 -11.22 28.05
N ARG A 439 -28.17 -10.95 27.88
CA ARG A 439 -29.25 -11.76 28.46
C ARG A 439 -29.31 -13.17 27.88
N ALA A 440 -28.74 -13.38 26.69
CA ALA A 440 -28.56 -14.66 26.03
C ALA A 440 -27.17 -15.29 26.29
N GLY A 441 -26.32 -14.65 27.11
CA GLY A 441 -25.02 -15.17 27.54
C GLY A 441 -23.80 -14.70 26.73
N SER A 442 -23.94 -13.77 25.77
CA SER A 442 -22.80 -13.17 25.08
C SER A 442 -22.05 -12.21 26.00
N THR A 443 -20.72 -12.26 26.03
CA THR A 443 -19.89 -11.35 26.84
C THR A 443 -19.15 -10.29 26.02
N VAL A 444 -19.31 -10.32 24.70
CA VAL A 444 -18.65 -9.42 23.73
C VAL A 444 -19.72 -8.68 22.92
N LEU A 445 -19.48 -7.41 22.64
CA LEU A 445 -20.40 -6.59 21.84
C LEU A 445 -20.44 -7.06 20.38
N PRO A 446 -21.53 -6.79 19.64
CA PRO A 446 -21.65 -7.17 18.24
C PRO A 446 -20.51 -6.66 17.35
N ALA A 447 -20.14 -5.38 17.50
CA ALA A 447 -19.04 -4.78 16.74
C ALA A 447 -17.71 -5.50 17.00
N ASP A 448 -17.41 -5.78 18.28
CA ASP A 448 -16.18 -6.45 18.70
C ASP A 448 -16.14 -7.91 18.26
N ASN A 449 -17.28 -8.60 18.20
CA ASN A 449 -17.37 -9.96 17.67
C ASN A 449 -16.98 -10.01 16.20
N LEU A 450 -17.54 -9.10 15.38
CA LEU A 450 -17.20 -9.00 13.96
C LEU A 450 -15.71 -8.66 13.77
N ALA A 451 -15.17 -7.74 14.58
CA ALA A 451 -13.73 -7.42 14.58
C ALA A 451 -12.84 -8.62 14.92
N LYS A 452 -13.26 -9.45 15.87
CA LYS A 452 -12.58 -10.68 16.24
C LYS A 452 -12.65 -11.75 15.14
N ILE A 453 -13.71 -11.80 14.35
CA ILE A 453 -13.83 -12.73 13.20
C ILE A 453 -12.96 -12.27 12.04
N GLU A 454 -12.85 -10.96 11.80
CA GLU A 454 -11.87 -10.37 10.87
C GLU A 454 -10.45 -10.74 11.28
N GLN A 455 -10.11 -10.58 12.56
CA GLN A 455 -8.80 -10.97 13.10
C GLN A 455 -8.53 -12.47 12.93
N PHE A 456 -9.56 -13.32 13.02
CA PHE A 456 -9.40 -14.75 12.73
C PHE A 456 -9.02 -14.99 11.26
N ALA A 457 -9.57 -14.22 10.32
CA ALA A 457 -9.34 -14.39 8.90
C ALA A 457 -7.99 -13.80 8.42
N LEU A 458 -7.57 -12.67 9.00
CA LEU A 458 -6.34 -11.97 8.63
C LEU A 458 -5.12 -12.92 8.67
N GLY A 459 -4.31 -12.83 7.61
CA GLY A 459 -3.08 -13.60 7.46
C GLY A 459 -3.26 -15.08 7.11
N LYS A 460 -4.49 -15.59 7.00
CA LYS A 460 -4.75 -16.96 6.53
C LYS A 460 -5.03 -16.97 5.03
N THR A 461 -4.74 -18.10 4.40
CA THR A 461 -5.10 -18.39 3.01
C THR A 461 -6.58 -18.76 2.91
N ILE A 462 -7.18 -18.55 1.72
CA ILE A 462 -8.54 -19.03 1.43
C ILE A 462 -8.69 -20.53 1.74
N THR A 463 -7.65 -21.32 1.45
CA THR A 463 -7.63 -22.77 1.73
C THR A 463 -7.74 -23.05 3.23
N GLU A 464 -6.90 -22.43 4.07
CA GLU A 464 -6.95 -22.60 5.53
C GLU A 464 -8.30 -22.20 6.12
N LEU A 465 -8.92 -21.14 5.60
CA LEU A 465 -10.25 -20.70 6.05
C LEU A 465 -11.36 -21.67 5.66
N ASN A 466 -11.30 -22.22 4.45
CA ASN A 466 -12.23 -23.27 4.00
C ASN A 466 -12.07 -24.56 4.81
N GLU A 467 -10.85 -24.95 5.17
CA GLU A 467 -10.59 -26.07 6.07
C GLU A 467 -11.17 -25.81 7.48
N ALA A 468 -11.02 -24.58 8.00
CA ALA A 468 -11.63 -24.19 9.26
C ALA A 468 -13.17 -24.28 9.18
N LEU A 469 -13.79 -23.76 8.11
CA LEU A 469 -15.24 -23.82 7.91
C LEU A 469 -15.79 -25.25 7.83
N ALA A 470 -14.99 -26.21 7.36
CA ALA A 470 -15.37 -27.63 7.33
C ALA A 470 -15.31 -28.31 8.72
N SER A 471 -14.73 -27.67 9.72
CA SER A 471 -14.62 -28.19 11.09
C SER A 471 -15.96 -28.16 11.82
N GLU A 472 -16.37 -29.29 12.41
CA GLU A 472 -17.53 -29.34 13.30
C GLU A 472 -17.34 -28.49 14.57
N SER A 473 -16.09 -28.12 14.92
CA SER A 473 -15.76 -27.27 16.06
C SER A 473 -15.56 -25.80 15.69
N ILE A 474 -15.80 -25.36 14.45
CA ILE A 474 -15.46 -24.00 13.97
C ILE A 474 -15.95 -22.88 14.91
N GLN A 475 -17.14 -23.04 15.48
CA GLN A 475 -17.69 -22.07 16.44
C GLN A 475 -16.79 -21.91 17.68
N ALA A 476 -16.38 -23.05 18.25
CA ALA A 476 -15.50 -23.10 19.41
C ALA A 476 -14.05 -22.73 19.05
N ASP A 477 -13.60 -23.07 17.84
CA ASP A 477 -12.25 -22.77 17.36
C ASP A 477 -12.05 -21.25 17.18
N ILE A 478 -13.01 -20.56 16.56
CA ILE A 478 -12.99 -19.10 16.45
C ILE A 478 -13.09 -18.47 17.83
N GLN A 479 -14.01 -18.95 18.68
CA GLN A 479 -14.15 -18.45 20.04
C GLN A 479 -12.85 -18.62 20.86
N ALA A 480 -12.16 -19.75 20.72
CA ALA A 480 -10.90 -20.00 21.42
C ALA A 480 -9.75 -19.13 20.87
N ALA A 481 -9.70 -18.94 19.54
CA ALA A 481 -8.65 -18.20 18.88
C ALA A 481 -8.76 -16.68 19.11
N THR A 482 -9.97 -16.13 19.12
CA THR A 482 -10.17 -14.66 19.11
C THR A 482 -11.04 -14.16 20.25
N GLY A 483 -11.72 -15.04 20.99
CA GLY A 483 -12.66 -14.68 22.04
C GLY A 483 -14.02 -14.22 21.52
N ALA A 484 -14.34 -14.43 20.23
CA ALA A 484 -15.67 -14.11 19.70
C ALA A 484 -16.73 -15.02 20.32
N THR A 485 -17.84 -14.44 20.78
CA THR A 485 -18.96 -15.10 21.46
C THR A 485 -20.24 -15.14 20.63
N PHE A 486 -20.19 -14.84 19.33
CA PHE A 486 -21.32 -15.11 18.44
C PHE A 486 -21.55 -16.62 18.29
N VAL A 487 -22.82 -17.00 18.20
CA VAL A 487 -23.24 -18.39 17.98
C VAL A 487 -23.00 -18.81 16.52
N ASP A 488 -22.90 -17.83 15.62
CA ASP A 488 -22.84 -18.00 14.18
C ASP A 488 -21.48 -17.59 13.58
N ASN A 489 -20.39 -17.70 14.36
CA ASN A 489 -19.02 -17.35 13.91
C ASN A 489 -18.68 -17.95 12.53
N GLY A 490 -19.06 -19.21 12.29
CA GLY A 490 -18.87 -19.89 11.01
C GLY A 490 -19.58 -19.20 9.82
N GLY A 491 -20.80 -18.70 10.00
CA GLY A 491 -21.54 -17.99 8.93
C GLY A 491 -20.92 -16.62 8.61
N TYR A 492 -20.44 -15.92 9.64
CA TYR A 492 -19.69 -14.68 9.44
C TYR A 492 -18.34 -14.92 8.75
N LEU A 493 -17.59 -15.94 9.16
CA LEU A 493 -16.36 -16.33 8.49
C LEU A 493 -16.62 -16.71 7.02
N LYS A 494 -17.72 -17.42 6.73
CA LYS A 494 -18.11 -17.75 5.36
C LYS A 494 -18.33 -16.50 4.51
N THR A 495 -18.85 -15.43 5.08
CA THR A 495 -19.01 -14.14 4.37
C THR A 495 -17.66 -13.58 3.92
N ILE A 496 -16.63 -13.64 4.78
CA ILE A 496 -15.27 -13.21 4.45
C ILE A 496 -14.66 -14.11 3.37
N VAL A 497 -14.83 -15.43 3.48
CA VAL A 497 -14.33 -16.40 2.50
C VAL A 497 -14.96 -16.17 1.12
N LEU A 498 -16.27 -15.94 1.05
CA LEU A 498 -16.94 -15.59 -0.21
C LEU A 498 -16.41 -14.28 -0.81
N ALA A 499 -16.11 -13.28 0.03
CA ALA A 499 -15.51 -12.03 -0.45
C ALA A 499 -14.10 -12.28 -1.03
N ALA A 500 -13.30 -13.13 -0.39
CA ALA A 500 -11.98 -13.51 -0.86
C ALA A 500 -12.03 -14.34 -2.15
N GLU A 501 -12.95 -15.29 -2.25
CA GLU A 501 -13.21 -16.08 -3.47
C GLU A 501 -13.67 -15.18 -4.63
N ASN A 502 -14.53 -14.20 -4.35
CA ASN A 502 -14.92 -13.18 -5.35
C ASN A 502 -13.73 -12.35 -5.80
N ALA A 503 -12.78 -12.04 -4.91
CA ALA A 503 -11.58 -11.28 -5.23
C ALA A 503 -10.75 -11.97 -6.34
N LEU A 504 -10.65 -13.30 -6.32
CA LEU A 504 -9.88 -14.06 -7.32
C LEU A 504 -10.36 -13.83 -8.76
N ASN A 505 -11.63 -13.49 -8.94
CA ASN A 505 -12.28 -13.22 -10.23
C ASN A 505 -12.18 -11.75 -10.67
N ASN A 506 -11.68 -10.86 -9.82
CA ASN A 506 -11.57 -9.44 -10.10
C ASN A 506 -10.16 -9.06 -10.61
N GLU A 507 -10.06 -7.89 -11.24
CA GLU A 507 -8.79 -7.34 -11.68
C GLU A 507 -7.88 -7.04 -10.50
N ALA A 508 -6.59 -7.38 -10.64
CA ALA A 508 -5.58 -7.03 -9.66
C ALA A 508 -5.29 -5.52 -9.69
N PHE A 509 -4.84 -5.00 -8.56
CA PHE A 509 -4.30 -3.66 -8.42
C PHE A 509 -3.03 -3.70 -7.57
N GLU A 510 -2.23 -2.66 -7.73
CA GLU A 510 -0.89 -2.60 -7.18
C GLU A 510 -0.86 -1.86 -5.84
N VAL A 511 -0.25 -2.48 -4.83
CA VAL A 511 0.02 -1.86 -3.53
C VAL A 511 1.50 -1.93 -3.19
N ILE A 512 1.96 -0.95 -2.40
CA ILE A 512 3.36 -0.81 -1.99
C ILE A 512 3.72 -1.90 -0.98
N ASN A 513 2.79 -2.19 -0.06
CA ASN A 513 2.91 -3.24 0.93
C ASN A 513 1.51 -3.75 1.33
N PRO A 514 1.17 -5.02 1.07
CA PRO A 514 -0.12 -5.58 1.45
C PRO A 514 -0.40 -5.50 2.95
N SER A 515 0.63 -5.59 3.79
CA SER A 515 0.51 -5.54 5.25
C SER A 515 0.01 -4.19 5.78
N VAL A 516 0.08 -3.12 4.97
CA VAL A 516 -0.40 -1.78 5.36
C VAL A 516 -1.72 -1.42 4.69
N VAL A 517 -2.25 -2.35 3.88
CA VAL A 517 -3.53 -2.17 3.21
C VAL A 517 -4.64 -2.23 4.26
N LYS A 518 -5.58 -1.28 4.16
CA LYS A 518 -6.78 -1.27 4.99
C LYS A 518 -8.00 -1.26 4.11
N VAL A 519 -9.06 -1.95 4.54
CA VAL A 519 -10.38 -1.78 3.95
C VAL A 519 -11.23 -0.99 4.92
N GLN A 520 -11.89 0.06 4.43
CA GLN A 520 -12.80 0.88 5.22
C GLN A 520 -14.14 0.95 4.53
N LEU A 521 -15.21 1.12 5.31
CA LEU A 521 -16.59 1.18 4.83
C LEU A 521 -17.26 2.47 5.29
N ALA A 522 -18.06 3.06 4.40
CA ALA A 522 -19.03 4.09 4.76
C ALA A 522 -20.42 3.75 4.23
N TYR A 523 -21.42 4.19 4.99
CA TYR A 523 -22.80 4.29 4.53
C TYR A 523 -23.16 5.75 4.33
N TYR A 524 -23.74 6.06 3.17
CA TYR A 524 -24.06 7.44 2.80
C TYR A 524 -25.36 7.51 1.99
N ASP A 525 -26.06 8.64 2.09
CA ASP A 525 -27.20 8.97 1.24
C ASP A 525 -26.72 9.71 -0.03
N ALA A 526 -26.39 8.96 -1.08
CA ALA A 526 -25.89 9.54 -2.32
C ALA A 526 -26.97 10.31 -3.10
N HIS A 527 -28.22 9.85 -3.12
CA HIS A 527 -29.33 10.45 -3.89
C HIS A 527 -30.75 10.07 -3.40
N GLY A 528 -30.91 9.78 -2.12
CA GLY A 528 -32.13 9.27 -1.50
C GLY A 528 -32.18 7.74 -1.45
N ALA A 529 -31.03 7.08 -1.36
CA ALA A 529 -30.90 5.62 -1.25
C ALA A 529 -29.69 5.26 -0.37
N PRO A 530 -29.75 4.16 0.41
CA PRO A 530 -28.60 3.67 1.16
C PRO A 530 -27.51 3.19 0.20
N THR A 531 -26.40 3.92 0.17
CA THR A 531 -25.20 3.60 -0.62
C THR A 531 -24.10 3.09 0.32
N LEU A 532 -23.42 2.03 -0.11
CA LEU A 532 -22.26 1.45 0.56
C LEU A 532 -21.02 1.79 -0.26
N GLY A 533 -19.96 2.25 0.40
CA GLY A 533 -18.67 2.50 -0.23
C GLY A 533 -17.54 1.88 0.56
N TRP A 534 -16.78 1.02 -0.09
CA TRP A 534 -15.57 0.42 0.44
C TRP A 534 -14.34 1.08 -0.19
N ALA A 535 -13.45 1.60 0.65
CA ALA A 535 -12.17 2.15 0.25
C ALA A 535 -11.04 1.21 0.69
N VAL A 536 -10.24 0.74 -0.27
CA VAL A 536 -8.98 0.06 0.00
C VAL A 536 -7.89 1.10 0.06
N MET A 537 -7.38 1.36 1.25
CA MET A 537 -6.33 2.34 1.50
C MET A 537 -4.96 1.70 1.41
N ASN A 538 -4.09 2.29 0.61
CA ASN A 538 -2.64 2.06 0.62
C ASN A 538 -1.98 3.37 1.09
N GLY A 539 -1.76 3.48 2.40
CA GLY A 539 -1.45 4.76 3.02
C GLY A 539 -2.60 5.76 2.88
N GLN A 540 -2.39 6.86 2.15
CA GLN A 540 -3.41 7.89 1.90
C GLN A 540 -4.15 7.76 0.58
N VAL A 541 -3.71 6.83 -0.26
CA VAL A 541 -4.26 6.63 -1.59
C VAL A 541 -5.36 5.59 -1.47
N ILE A 542 -6.49 5.89 -2.12
CA ILE A 542 -7.54 4.89 -2.35
C ILE A 542 -7.03 4.02 -3.50
N ALA A 543 -6.36 2.92 -3.16
CA ALA A 543 -5.78 1.99 -4.13
C ALA A 543 -6.87 1.29 -4.95
N LYS A 544 -7.99 0.99 -4.30
CA LYS A 544 -9.19 0.45 -4.95
C LYS A 544 -10.44 0.93 -4.24
N SER A 545 -11.49 1.16 -5.01
CA SER A 545 -12.81 1.52 -4.50
C SER A 545 -13.86 0.50 -4.96
N TYR A 546 -14.88 0.30 -4.12
CA TYR A 546 -16.09 -0.42 -4.49
C TYR A 546 -17.31 0.36 -3.95
N VAL A 547 -18.25 0.71 -4.82
CA VAL A 547 -19.51 1.39 -4.50
C VAL A 547 -20.66 0.51 -4.91
N ASP A 548 -21.69 0.42 -4.07
CA ASP A 548 -22.91 -0.31 -4.38
C ASP A 548 -24.11 0.31 -3.66
N GLU A 549 -25.30 -0.13 -4.06
CA GLU A 549 -26.55 0.25 -3.44
C GLU A 549 -27.39 -0.98 -3.13
N LEU A 550 -28.05 -0.94 -2.00
CA LEU A 550 -29.06 -1.94 -1.67
C LEU A 550 -30.40 -1.52 -2.26
N TYR A 551 -31.10 -2.47 -2.87
CA TYR A 551 -32.40 -2.24 -3.47
C TYR A 551 -33.34 -3.41 -3.25
N PHE A 552 -34.64 -3.13 -3.24
CA PHE A 552 -35.68 -4.15 -3.20
C PHE A 552 -36.07 -4.53 -4.62
N PHE A 553 -35.89 -5.81 -4.94
CA PHE A 553 -36.27 -6.42 -6.20
C PHE A 553 -37.53 -7.26 -6.00
N GLU A 554 -38.33 -7.38 -7.06
CA GLU A 554 -39.39 -8.39 -7.09
C GLU A 554 -38.77 -9.78 -6.99
N ASN A 555 -39.35 -10.62 -6.13
CA ASN A 555 -38.93 -12.00 -5.95
C ASN A 555 -39.63 -12.89 -7.00
N ASP A 556 -39.25 -12.71 -8.25
CA ASP A 556 -39.76 -13.46 -9.40
C ASP A 556 -38.85 -14.65 -9.80
N GLY A 557 -37.78 -14.89 -9.03
CA GLY A 557 -36.79 -15.94 -9.27
C GLY A 557 -35.74 -15.59 -10.33
N THR A 558 -35.74 -14.37 -10.89
CA THR A 558 -34.75 -13.92 -11.89
C THR A 558 -33.62 -13.08 -11.29
N ASN A 559 -33.87 -12.46 -10.14
CA ASN A 559 -32.89 -11.63 -9.43
C ASN A 559 -31.96 -12.49 -8.57
N VAL A 560 -30.67 -12.15 -8.60
CA VAL A 560 -29.66 -12.72 -7.72
C VAL A 560 -29.92 -12.20 -6.32
N VAL A 561 -30.27 -13.11 -5.42
CA VAL A 561 -30.39 -12.83 -3.99
C VAL A 561 -29.08 -13.16 -3.29
N PHE A 562 -28.91 -12.64 -2.08
CA PHE A 562 -27.78 -13.01 -1.23
C PHE A 562 -27.74 -14.53 -1.02
N GLU A 563 -26.54 -15.10 -0.97
CA GLU A 563 -26.38 -16.53 -0.72
C GLU A 563 -26.88 -16.85 0.70
N VAL A 564 -27.74 -17.86 0.79
CA VAL A 564 -28.45 -18.26 2.02
C VAL A 564 -28.44 -19.78 2.14
N ASP A 565 -27.90 -20.31 3.24
CA ASP A 565 -27.95 -21.75 3.51
C ASP A 565 -29.38 -22.22 3.82
N GLU A 566 -30.17 -21.36 4.47
CA GLU A 566 -31.62 -21.50 4.60
C GLU A 566 -32.31 -20.14 4.37
N PRO A 567 -33.18 -19.98 3.35
CA PRO A 567 -33.82 -18.71 3.05
C PRO A 567 -34.91 -18.40 4.09
N LYS A 568 -34.54 -17.78 5.21
CA LYS A 568 -35.51 -17.07 6.06
C LYS A 568 -35.41 -15.59 5.70
N LEU A 569 -36.30 -15.17 4.80
CA LEU A 569 -36.56 -13.76 4.54
C LEU A 569 -36.60 -13.01 5.87
N LEU A 570 -36.02 -11.81 5.91
CA LEU A 570 -36.26 -10.88 7.00
C LEU A 570 -37.78 -10.78 7.17
N PRO A 571 -38.39 -11.28 8.27
CA PRO A 571 -39.85 -11.37 8.42
C PRO A 571 -40.53 -9.99 8.44
N THR A 572 -39.73 -8.94 8.36
CA THR A 572 -40.08 -7.53 8.31
C THR A 572 -40.26 -6.99 6.89
N PHE A 573 -40.03 -7.79 5.83
CA PHE A 573 -40.19 -7.34 4.44
C PHE A 573 -41.53 -7.75 3.83
N VAL A 574 -42.04 -6.91 2.94
CA VAL A 574 -43.29 -7.18 2.21
C VAL A 574 -43.12 -8.46 1.38
N GLU A 575 -44.13 -9.33 1.45
CA GLU A 575 -44.16 -10.58 0.70
C GLU A 575 -44.01 -10.32 -0.82
N GLY A 576 -43.19 -11.13 -1.49
CA GLY A 576 -42.91 -10.98 -2.92
C GLY A 576 -41.77 -10.04 -3.27
N TYR A 577 -41.07 -9.47 -2.29
CA TYR A 577 -39.86 -8.67 -2.50
C TYR A 577 -38.65 -9.25 -1.76
N VAL A 578 -37.46 -9.04 -2.33
CA VAL A 578 -36.16 -9.39 -1.77
C VAL A 578 -35.23 -8.19 -1.84
N MET A 579 -34.47 -7.95 -0.78
CA MET A 579 -33.40 -6.95 -0.81
C MET A 579 -32.14 -7.58 -1.39
N SER A 580 -31.47 -6.90 -2.32
CA SER A 580 -30.20 -7.35 -2.89
C SER A 580 -29.32 -6.17 -3.32
N SER A 581 -28.08 -6.46 -3.69
CA SER A 581 -27.16 -5.50 -4.32
C SER A 581 -27.63 -5.12 -5.72
N LYS A 582 -27.56 -3.83 -6.05
CA LYS A 582 -27.80 -3.34 -7.41
C LYS A 582 -26.71 -3.78 -8.38
N LYS A 583 -25.45 -3.84 -7.94
CA LYS A 583 -24.37 -4.37 -8.78
C LYS A 583 -24.55 -5.84 -9.12
N LEU A 584 -24.85 -6.69 -8.14
CA LEU A 584 -25.11 -8.12 -8.37
C LEU A 584 -26.27 -8.35 -9.35
N ASN A 585 -27.27 -7.46 -9.33
CA ASN A 585 -28.43 -7.50 -10.21
C ASN A 585 -28.33 -6.58 -11.44
N GLY A 586 -27.13 -6.05 -11.75
CA GLY A 586 -26.94 -5.00 -12.73
C GLY A 586 -27.47 -5.32 -14.13
N ALA A 587 -27.39 -6.58 -14.55
CA ALA A 587 -27.94 -7.05 -15.82
C ALA A 587 -29.47 -6.98 -15.88
N ASN A 588 -30.16 -7.28 -14.77
CA ASN A 588 -31.63 -7.21 -14.68
C ASN A 588 -32.11 -5.77 -14.45
N TYR A 589 -31.41 -5.02 -13.60
CA TYR A 589 -31.72 -3.62 -13.29
C TYR A 589 -31.52 -2.71 -14.52
N GLY A 590 -30.46 -2.95 -15.31
CA GLY A 590 -30.11 -2.18 -16.51
C GLY A 590 -31.16 -2.19 -17.61
N LEU A 591 -32.02 -3.21 -17.69
CA LEU A 591 -33.11 -3.29 -18.68
C LEU A 591 -34.19 -2.21 -18.47
N SER A 592 -34.36 -1.70 -17.25
CA SER A 592 -35.28 -0.59 -16.94
C SER A 592 -34.71 0.81 -17.26
N LEU A 593 -33.40 0.89 -17.50
CA LEU A 593 -32.62 2.13 -17.66
C LEU A 593 -32.07 2.35 -19.07
N ALA A 594 -32.35 1.47 -20.03
CA ALA A 594 -31.86 1.57 -21.41
C ALA A 594 -32.18 2.93 -22.09
N ASP A 595 -33.17 3.69 -21.57
CA ASP A 595 -33.55 5.03 -22.03
C ASP A 595 -32.87 6.20 -21.28
N ARG A 596 -32.00 5.96 -20.28
CA ARG A 596 -31.47 6.99 -19.34
C ARG A 596 -29.93 7.04 -19.17
N GLY A 597 -29.15 6.61 -20.16
CA GLY A 597 -27.73 7.00 -20.26
C GLY A 597 -26.67 6.00 -19.75
N GLY A 598 -26.88 4.69 -19.96
CA GLY A 598 -25.90 3.64 -19.69
C GLY A 598 -26.39 2.59 -18.69
N ILE A 599 -25.76 1.41 -18.68
CA ILE A 599 -26.03 0.36 -17.68
C ILE A 599 -25.45 0.87 -16.34
N TYR A 600 -26.24 0.85 -15.26
CA TYR A 600 -25.83 1.33 -13.92
C TYR A 600 -24.43 0.88 -13.51
N VAL A 601 -24.08 -0.37 -13.81
CA VAL A 601 -22.77 -0.97 -13.52
C VAL A 601 -21.63 -0.23 -14.23
N ASP A 602 -21.80 0.13 -15.50
CA ASP A 602 -20.78 0.84 -16.28
C ASP A 602 -20.53 2.26 -15.71
N GLN A 603 -21.61 2.91 -15.27
CA GLN A 603 -21.52 4.24 -14.65
C GLN A 603 -20.78 4.19 -13.31
N ILE A 604 -21.09 3.20 -12.46
CA ILE A 604 -20.38 3.02 -11.20
C ILE A 604 -18.91 2.64 -11.45
N ALA A 605 -18.63 1.75 -12.41
CA ALA A 605 -17.25 1.38 -12.76
C ALA A 605 -16.43 2.58 -13.25
N ALA A 606 -17.02 3.50 -14.01
CA ALA A 606 -16.37 4.74 -14.42
C ALA A 606 -16.07 5.67 -13.22
N ILE A 607 -16.96 5.72 -12.24
CA ILE A 607 -16.76 6.49 -11.00
C ILE A 607 -15.65 5.86 -10.15
N GLU A 608 -15.63 4.53 -10.01
CA GLU A 608 -14.58 3.80 -9.29
C GLU A 608 -13.21 3.99 -9.95
N ALA A 609 -13.12 3.82 -11.27
CA ALA A 609 -11.89 4.09 -12.02
C ALA A 609 -11.42 5.55 -11.91
N PHE A 610 -12.35 6.49 -11.74
CA PHE A 610 -12.00 7.88 -11.44
C PHE A 610 -11.49 8.05 -10.00
N ILE A 611 -11.97 7.28 -9.03
CA ILE A 611 -11.56 7.40 -7.63
C ILE A 611 -10.21 6.71 -7.39
N ASP A 612 -10.03 5.53 -7.97
CA ASP A 612 -8.85 4.69 -7.81
C ASP A 612 -7.55 5.47 -8.11
N GLY A 613 -6.56 5.31 -7.24
CA GLY A 613 -5.26 5.99 -7.31
C GLY A 613 -5.22 7.43 -6.79
N LYS A 614 -6.34 7.99 -6.31
CA LYS A 614 -6.39 9.35 -5.74
C LYS A 614 -6.38 9.35 -4.22
N THR A 615 -5.90 10.46 -3.66
CA THR A 615 -6.07 10.82 -2.25
C THR A 615 -7.41 11.52 -2.00
N VAL A 616 -7.87 11.54 -0.76
CA VAL A 616 -9.08 12.28 -0.36
C VAL A 616 -8.98 13.77 -0.71
N ALA A 617 -7.80 14.38 -0.55
CA ALA A 617 -7.58 15.79 -0.89
C ALA A 617 -7.75 16.06 -2.39
N GLN A 618 -7.22 15.18 -3.26
CA GLN A 618 -7.41 15.29 -4.71
C GLN A 618 -8.88 15.12 -5.10
N LEU A 619 -9.59 14.17 -4.46
CA LEU A 619 -11.02 13.97 -4.70
C LEU A 619 -11.86 15.15 -4.23
N GLN A 620 -11.48 15.80 -3.12
CA GLN A 620 -12.18 16.98 -2.62
C GLN A 620 -12.15 18.11 -3.67
N ALA A 621 -11.03 18.34 -4.33
CA ALA A 621 -10.95 19.35 -5.40
C ALA A 621 -11.89 19.04 -6.57
N SER A 622 -11.99 17.77 -6.98
CA SER A 622 -12.93 17.35 -8.04
C SER A 622 -14.39 17.41 -7.58
N TYR A 623 -14.66 17.05 -6.33
CA TYR A 623 -15.98 17.14 -5.73
C TYR A 623 -16.50 18.60 -5.71
N ASP A 624 -15.62 19.55 -5.34
CA ASP A 624 -15.96 20.97 -5.34
C ASP A 624 -16.25 21.48 -6.77
N GLN A 625 -15.50 21.01 -7.77
CA GLN A 625 -15.75 21.33 -9.17
C GLN A 625 -17.11 20.79 -9.65
N LEU A 626 -17.47 19.57 -9.26
CA LEU A 626 -18.77 18.97 -9.58
C LEU A 626 -19.94 19.71 -8.91
N GLY A 627 -19.71 20.37 -7.77
CA GLY A 627 -20.69 21.19 -7.07
C GLY A 627 -20.90 22.59 -7.68
N ALA A 628 -20.07 23.00 -8.65
CA ALA A 628 -20.17 24.32 -9.27
C ALA A 628 -21.39 24.43 -10.21
N GLU A 629 -21.98 25.63 -10.25
CA GLU A 629 -23.12 25.89 -11.15
C GLU A 629 -22.74 25.67 -12.62
N GLY A 630 -23.48 24.81 -13.31
CA GLY A 630 -23.23 24.46 -14.71
C GLY A 630 -22.14 23.42 -14.95
N ALA A 631 -21.62 22.77 -13.90
CA ALA A 631 -20.66 21.67 -14.04
C ALA A 631 -21.25 20.53 -14.87
N VAL A 632 -20.45 20.01 -15.81
CA VAL A 632 -20.78 18.84 -16.63
C VAL A 632 -20.03 17.65 -16.05
N ILE A 633 -20.76 16.63 -15.57
CA ILE A 633 -20.17 15.46 -14.90
C ILE A 633 -19.07 14.81 -15.77
N ALA A 634 -19.35 14.59 -17.04
CA ALA A 634 -18.42 13.95 -17.98
C ALA A 634 -17.13 14.74 -18.25
N ASP A 635 -17.11 16.05 -17.97
CA ASP A 635 -15.90 16.88 -18.10
C ASP A 635 -14.94 16.67 -16.93
N VAL A 636 -15.43 16.14 -15.80
CA VAL A 636 -14.64 15.87 -14.59
C VAL A 636 -14.39 14.37 -14.42
N VAL A 637 -15.44 13.55 -14.61
CA VAL A 637 -15.44 12.10 -14.42
C VAL A 637 -15.73 11.43 -15.76
N THR A 638 -14.68 11.13 -16.49
CA THR A 638 -14.77 10.49 -17.81
C THR A 638 -15.58 9.19 -17.73
N GLY A 639 -16.60 9.05 -18.57
CA GLY A 639 -17.45 7.85 -18.63
C GLY A 639 -18.67 7.89 -17.71
N ALA A 640 -18.71 8.80 -16.74
CA ALA A 640 -19.88 9.02 -15.89
C ALA A 640 -20.75 10.18 -16.40
N THR A 641 -22.07 9.98 -16.34
CA THR A 641 -23.09 10.95 -16.74
C THR A 641 -24.24 11.07 -15.74
N MET A 642 -24.28 10.19 -14.73
CA MET A 642 -25.29 10.24 -13.67
C MET A 642 -25.16 11.52 -12.85
N THR A 643 -26.28 12.20 -12.61
CA THR A 643 -26.35 13.38 -11.74
C THR A 643 -25.88 13.12 -10.32
N ASP A 644 -25.98 11.85 -9.88
CA ASP A 644 -25.69 11.41 -8.53
C ASP A 644 -24.20 11.08 -8.31
N THR A 645 -23.36 11.23 -9.35
CA THR A 645 -21.91 11.01 -9.32
C THR A 645 -21.21 11.64 -8.10
N PRO A 646 -21.50 12.90 -7.71
CA PRO A 646 -20.88 13.49 -6.53
C PRO A 646 -21.21 12.73 -5.24
N GLY A 647 -22.42 12.17 -5.11
CA GLY A 647 -22.82 11.39 -3.94
C GLY A 647 -22.03 10.09 -3.81
N TYR A 648 -21.80 9.38 -4.92
CA TYR A 648 -20.97 8.17 -4.94
C TYR A 648 -19.50 8.47 -4.60
N ILE A 649 -18.93 9.56 -5.14
CA ILE A 649 -17.58 10.00 -4.79
C ILE A 649 -17.50 10.33 -3.30
N LYS A 650 -18.47 11.07 -2.76
CA LYS A 650 -18.51 11.44 -1.35
C LYS A 650 -18.59 10.21 -0.43
N THR A 651 -19.30 9.17 -0.85
CA THR A 651 -19.38 7.89 -0.11
C THR A 651 -18.00 7.29 0.09
N ILE A 652 -17.18 7.20 -0.97
CA ILE A 652 -15.81 6.66 -0.85
C ILE A 652 -14.87 7.61 -0.12
N MET A 653 -15.01 8.93 -0.30
CA MET A 653 -14.24 9.91 0.47
C MET A 653 -14.48 9.77 1.98
N ILE A 654 -15.73 9.54 2.40
CA ILE A 654 -16.07 9.29 3.80
C ILE A 654 -15.49 7.95 4.28
N ALA A 655 -15.52 6.91 3.44
CA ALA A 655 -14.90 5.63 3.78
C ALA A 655 -13.39 5.79 4.02
N ALA A 656 -12.70 6.55 3.17
CA ALA A 656 -11.26 6.80 3.24
C ALA A 656 -10.85 7.81 4.33
N ASP A 657 -11.70 8.80 4.62
CA ASP A 657 -11.52 9.78 5.69
C ASP A 657 -12.85 9.96 6.45
N PRO A 658 -13.03 9.17 7.53
CA PRO A 658 -14.24 9.19 8.35
C PRO A 658 -14.56 10.57 8.96
N SER A 659 -13.55 11.46 9.10
CA SER A 659 -13.78 12.81 9.62
C SER A 659 -14.75 13.63 8.74
N LEU A 660 -14.85 13.29 7.45
CA LEU A 660 -15.77 13.93 6.51
C LEU A 660 -17.25 13.63 6.75
N ALA A 661 -17.58 12.67 7.63
CA ALA A 661 -18.94 12.40 8.07
C ALA A 661 -19.40 13.29 9.23
N GLU A 662 -18.47 13.94 9.95
CA GLU A 662 -18.82 14.70 11.16
C GLU A 662 -19.78 15.86 10.82
N GLY A 663 -21.00 15.80 11.36
CA GLY A 663 -22.03 16.81 11.12
C GLY A 663 -22.78 16.70 9.79
N ASP A 664 -22.49 15.72 8.92
CA ASP A 664 -23.32 15.44 7.73
C ASP A 664 -24.46 14.46 8.09
N PRO A 665 -25.73 14.90 8.09
CA PRO A 665 -26.87 14.05 8.41
C PRO A 665 -27.11 12.92 7.38
N ARG A 666 -26.41 12.96 6.25
CA ARG A 666 -26.47 11.94 5.20
C ARG A 666 -25.43 10.84 5.38
N ALA A 667 -24.56 10.93 6.38
CA ALA A 667 -23.51 9.96 6.62
C ALA A 667 -23.78 9.16 7.90
N GLN A 668 -23.50 7.86 7.87
CA GLN A 668 -23.41 7.04 9.07
C GLN A 668 -22.03 6.42 9.14
N MET A 669 -21.33 6.75 10.22
CA MET A 669 -20.01 6.23 10.56
C MET A 669 -20.13 4.83 11.14
N VAL A 670 -19.37 3.89 10.60
CA VAL A 670 -19.17 2.58 11.21
C VAL A 670 -17.66 2.45 11.44
N THR A 671 -17.29 2.20 12.70
CA THR A 671 -15.94 2.37 13.27
C THR A 671 -14.78 1.78 12.44
N GLU A 672 -13.58 2.33 12.66
CA GLU A 672 -12.29 1.86 12.11
C GLU A 672 -12.04 0.37 12.36
N ILE A 673 -11.34 -0.29 11.41
CA ILE A 673 -11.02 -1.72 11.46
C ILE A 673 -9.53 -2.01 11.52
N THR A 674 -9.29 -3.09 12.25
CA THR A 674 -8.12 -3.94 12.48
C THR A 674 -7.25 -4.16 11.24
N VAL A 675 -5.98 -3.81 11.36
CA VAL A 675 -4.90 -4.22 10.44
C VAL A 675 -4.45 -5.63 10.84
N ALA A 676 -3.82 -6.37 9.93
CA ALA A 676 -2.82 -7.32 10.37
C ALA A 676 -1.67 -6.48 10.94
N GLU A 677 -1.74 -6.12 12.23
CA GLU A 677 -0.51 -5.80 12.96
C GLU A 677 0.34 -7.02 12.89
#